data_AF-A0A925BNM6-F1
#
_entry.id   AF-A0A925BNM6-F1
#
_cell.length_a   1.000
_cell.length_b   1.000
_cell.length_c   1.000
_cell.angle_alpha   90.00
_cell.angle_beta   90.00
_cell.angle_gamma   90.00
#
_symmetry.space_group_name_H-M   'P 1'
#
loop_
_entity.id
_entity.type
_entity.pdbx_description
1 polymer ?
#
loop_
_entity_poly.entity_id
_entity_poly.type
_entity_poly.pdbx_seq_one_letter_code
_entity_poly.pdbx_strand_id
1 'polypeptide(L)'
;MRVRCPHCHSPLEIVADEAVAEVICPSCGSSLAGVNETLISITPETRLLGHFQLVECVGRGYFGEVWKARDTDLRRTVAIKIPRTQDLTEEIRERFHREAKTTAQLRHPNIVPVHEVGRDAETIFIVSDFIDGMTLAERIALDRPAPREAAELCSTLALALHYAHEAGVIHRDIKPSNIMLDREKKPYLMDFGLAKQEAGEFTMTASGDILGTPAYMPPEQARGESHLADRRSDVYSLGVILYELLTGERPFKGSTHLLIKAILNVEPQPPSKITRNLPRDLETICLKAMSKEPHRRYATALDFAEDLQRYLRGESIIARRASFVEHGWRWIRRNPAISAASGIAMMATLGLIVSLGGKPTTDIPRRTVTIDTVPTGATVVFYPLSPDNGEPLLDQAIVPPEQAPVTVSLEPGDYLVQAVTEAAGYTFHQVYRRVPSRSGISYSQPHLSWNVNKDGSVQLHEIKLPPSTVTDGMVEFAGADNFTARDGSLDDAPPFQQSVQPFVMDVTEVTVGQIKAWMAKEQTTAPPMPFHFMPKEGLTDDHPLTHVAYDDAVAIAEKLGKRIPTEFEFEFAATNGGQTRFPWGDGEQEIKDWQFGPVSTTATWDRTPTQPVVTGLYSNLLEWTTAWAKPYPIGQMAGVKFEPLIDQRIVRGGSQSVLDGKSKAEDWIRGPRNRVPVNRVTFNPNLGFRCVRSARPK
;
A
#
# COMPACT_ATOMS: atom_id res chain seq x y z
N MET A 1 16.81 38.74 -40.39
CA MET A 1 17.81 38.58 -39.31
C MET A 1 17.20 37.82 -38.14
N ARG A 2 17.96 36.93 -37.50
CA ARG A 2 17.52 36.20 -36.29
C ARG A 2 18.07 36.92 -35.06
N VAL A 3 17.19 37.56 -34.31
CA VAL A 3 17.52 38.20 -33.04
C VAL A 3 16.69 37.57 -31.94
N ARG A 4 17.15 37.62 -30.71
CA ARG A 4 16.36 37.13 -29.57
C ARG A 4 15.72 38.32 -28.89
N CYS A 5 14.44 38.19 -28.55
CA CYS A 5 13.77 39.22 -27.75
C CYS A 5 14.56 39.44 -26.44
N PRO A 6 14.95 40.67 -26.07
CA PRO A 6 15.69 40.93 -24.83
C PRO A 6 14.86 40.65 -23.57
N HIS A 7 13.52 40.56 -23.69
CA HIS A 7 12.63 40.29 -22.57
C HIS A 7 12.34 38.79 -22.36
N CYS A 8 12.11 38.02 -23.44
CA CYS A 8 11.71 36.60 -23.33
C CYS A 8 12.62 35.62 -24.06
N HIS A 9 13.63 36.11 -24.79
CA HIS A 9 14.61 35.35 -25.57
C HIS A 9 14.05 34.40 -26.64
N SER A 10 12.75 34.45 -26.93
CA SER A 10 12.15 33.82 -28.10
C SER A 10 12.85 34.31 -29.37
N PRO A 11 13.16 33.40 -30.32
CA PRO A 11 13.73 33.79 -31.60
C PRO A 11 12.74 34.64 -32.38
N LEU A 12 13.18 35.82 -32.81
CA LEU A 12 12.46 36.73 -33.69
C LEU A 12 13.12 36.66 -35.06
N GLU A 13 12.33 36.32 -36.08
CA GLU A 13 12.73 36.50 -37.47
C GLU A 13 12.22 37.86 -37.94
N ILE A 14 13.13 38.83 -38.01
CA ILE A 14 12.82 40.15 -38.56
C ILE A 14 13.19 40.12 -40.05
N VAL A 15 12.19 40.29 -40.91
CA VAL A 15 12.40 40.43 -42.36
C VAL A 15 13.00 41.81 -42.59
N ALA A 16 14.25 41.85 -43.05
CA ALA A 16 14.97 43.07 -43.29
C ALA A 16 14.60 43.58 -44.68
N ASP A 17 13.53 44.37 -44.79
CA ASP A 17 13.32 45.14 -46.02
C ASP A 17 12.60 46.48 -45.87
N GLU A 18 12.28 46.94 -44.66
CA GLU A 18 11.87 48.33 -44.44
C GLU A 18 12.12 48.71 -42.98
N ALA A 19 12.33 50.00 -42.71
CA ALA A 19 12.63 50.52 -41.38
C ALA A 19 11.43 50.33 -40.44
N VAL A 20 11.35 49.17 -39.79
CA VAL A 20 10.32 48.86 -38.81
C VAL A 20 10.67 49.60 -37.52
N ALA A 21 9.96 50.70 -37.25
CA ALA A 21 10.15 51.54 -36.07
C ALA A 21 9.85 50.79 -34.74
N GLU A 22 9.05 49.73 -34.81
CA GLU A 22 8.56 49.01 -33.63
C GLU A 22 8.27 47.53 -33.96
N VAL A 23 8.96 46.60 -33.31
CA VAL A 23 8.72 45.16 -33.46
C VAL A 23 8.10 44.59 -32.19
N ILE A 24 6.88 44.07 -32.28
CA ILE A 24 6.18 43.44 -31.16
C ILE A 24 6.54 41.95 -31.13
N CYS A 25 7.03 41.45 -29.99
CA CYS A 25 7.34 40.04 -29.83
C CYS A 25 6.05 39.20 -29.79
N PRO A 26 5.86 38.23 -30.70
CA PRO A 26 4.64 37.42 -30.76
C PRO A 26 4.51 36.43 -29.58
N SER A 27 5.60 36.13 -28.85
CA SER A 27 5.54 35.28 -27.65
C SER A 27 5.10 36.01 -26.39
N CYS A 28 5.51 37.26 -26.19
CA CYS A 28 5.30 37.96 -24.92
C CYS A 28 4.65 39.35 -25.03
N GLY A 29 4.36 39.83 -26.25
CA GLY A 29 3.70 41.11 -26.49
C GLY A 29 4.55 42.35 -26.25
N SER A 30 5.83 42.19 -25.90
CA SER A 30 6.74 43.32 -25.63
C SER A 30 7.10 44.06 -26.93
N SER A 31 6.98 45.39 -26.91
CA SER A 31 7.42 46.26 -28.00
C SER A 31 8.92 46.52 -27.94
N LEU A 32 9.60 46.40 -29.07
CA LEU A 32 11.03 46.68 -29.24
C LEU A 32 11.18 47.88 -30.19
N ALA A 33 11.46 49.06 -29.63
CA ALA A 33 11.71 50.29 -30.38
C ALA A 33 13.22 50.58 -30.49
N GLY A 34 13.68 51.05 -31.66
CA GLY A 34 15.03 51.62 -31.83
C GLY A 34 16.15 50.63 -32.19
N VAL A 35 15.92 49.68 -33.10
CA VAL A 35 16.96 48.74 -33.56
C VAL A 35 17.82 49.38 -34.66
N ASN A 36 18.76 50.25 -34.30
CA ASN A 36 19.88 50.62 -35.18
C ASN A 36 21.18 50.79 -34.38
N GLU A 37 22.24 50.14 -34.87
CA GLU A 37 23.67 50.39 -34.56
C GLU A 37 24.32 49.88 -33.25
N THR A 38 23.92 48.74 -32.69
CA THR A 38 24.82 48.08 -31.70
C THR A 38 24.86 46.57 -31.85
N LEU A 39 25.34 46.13 -33.01
CA LEU A 39 25.75 44.75 -33.26
C LEU A 39 27.16 44.55 -32.68
N ILE A 40 27.22 44.18 -31.39
CA ILE A 40 28.45 43.71 -30.74
C ILE A 40 28.80 42.32 -31.28
N SER A 41 29.94 42.23 -31.94
CA SER A 41 30.69 41.00 -32.20
C SER A 41 31.01 40.32 -30.87
N ILE A 42 30.41 39.16 -30.58
CA ILE A 42 30.75 38.35 -29.41
C ILE A 42 31.86 37.38 -29.81
N THR A 43 33.12 37.73 -29.53
CA THR A 43 34.15 36.72 -29.30
C THR A 43 33.80 35.97 -28.01
N PRO A 44 33.76 34.62 -27.99
CA PRO A 44 33.38 33.89 -26.78
C PRO A 44 34.53 33.98 -25.77
N GLU A 45 34.35 34.78 -24.71
CA GLU A 45 35.20 34.67 -23.53
C GLU A 45 35.10 33.24 -23.00
N THR A 46 36.24 32.55 -22.95
CA THR A 46 36.33 31.16 -22.50
C THR A 46 36.30 31.14 -20.98
N ARG A 47 35.10 31.00 -20.42
CA ARG A 47 34.89 30.92 -18.98
C ARG A 47 35.47 29.61 -18.43
N LEU A 48 36.46 29.71 -17.55
CA LEU A 48 37.01 28.59 -16.78
C LEU A 48 36.29 28.48 -15.43
N LEU A 49 36.08 27.25 -14.97
CA LEU A 49 35.62 26.92 -13.63
C LEU A 49 36.54 25.82 -13.09
N GLY A 50 37.46 26.17 -12.19
CA GLY A 50 38.61 25.30 -11.88
C GLY A 50 39.40 24.92 -13.15
N HIS A 51 39.58 23.62 -13.39
CA HIS A 51 40.24 23.06 -14.58
C HIS A 51 39.25 22.73 -15.72
N PHE A 52 37.99 23.17 -15.60
CA PHE A 52 36.97 22.93 -16.62
C PHE A 52 36.77 24.16 -17.50
N GLN A 53 36.99 23.98 -18.80
CA GLN A 53 36.68 24.98 -19.81
C GLN A 53 35.20 24.86 -20.19
N LEU A 54 34.38 25.85 -19.83
CA LEU A 54 32.97 25.86 -20.19
C LEU A 54 32.84 26.18 -21.69
N VAL A 55 32.27 25.23 -22.44
CA VAL A 55 32.18 25.30 -23.91
C VAL A 55 30.82 25.84 -24.35
N GLU A 56 29.75 25.28 -23.77
CA GLU A 56 28.39 25.56 -24.21
C GLU A 56 27.41 25.42 -23.03
N CYS A 57 26.52 26.40 -22.84
CA CYS A 57 25.45 26.29 -21.86
C CYS A 57 24.32 25.45 -22.45
N VAL A 58 24.16 24.20 -21.98
CA VAL A 58 23.18 23.24 -22.51
C VAL A 58 21.81 23.36 -21.87
N GLY A 59 21.70 24.02 -20.71
CA GLY A 59 20.41 24.30 -20.10
C GLY A 59 20.50 25.33 -18.98
N ARG A 60 19.47 26.18 -18.86
CA ARG A 60 19.27 27.07 -17.71
C ARG A 60 17.92 26.77 -17.07
N GLY A 61 17.95 26.28 -15.85
CA GLY A 61 16.76 25.96 -15.07
C GLY A 61 16.67 26.80 -13.80
N TYR A 62 15.58 26.59 -13.05
CA TYR A 62 15.43 27.19 -11.72
C TYR A 62 16.57 26.77 -10.77
N PHE A 63 16.95 25.50 -10.82
CA PHE A 63 17.97 24.91 -9.95
C PHE A 63 19.43 25.17 -10.36
N GLY A 64 19.69 25.92 -11.44
CA GLY A 64 21.05 26.19 -11.90
C GLY A 64 21.23 26.24 -13.40
N GLU A 65 22.48 26.41 -13.81
CA GLU A 65 22.94 26.29 -15.19
C GLU A 65 23.63 24.94 -15.39
N VAL A 66 23.43 24.31 -16.54
CA VAL A 66 24.16 23.11 -16.95
C VAL A 66 25.00 23.46 -18.17
N TRP A 67 26.28 23.17 -18.09
CA TRP A 67 27.27 23.47 -19.11
C TRP A 67 27.91 22.20 -19.63
N LYS A 68 28.06 22.09 -20.95
CA LYS A 68 29.03 21.21 -21.57
C LYS A 68 30.40 21.84 -21.39
N ALA A 69 31.32 21.09 -20.82
CA ALA A 69 32.66 21.56 -20.53
C ALA A 69 33.72 20.55 -20.99
N ARG A 70 34.93 21.05 -21.23
CA ARG A 70 36.11 20.23 -21.44
C ARG A 70 36.94 20.22 -20.16
N ASP A 71 37.11 19.02 -19.60
CA ASP A 71 38.08 18.73 -18.56
C ASP A 71 39.49 18.82 -19.18
N THR A 72 40.28 19.82 -18.79
CA THR A 72 41.60 20.05 -19.39
C THR A 72 42.63 19.03 -18.96
N ASP A 73 42.44 18.41 -17.80
CA ASP A 73 43.40 17.50 -17.18
C ASP A 73 43.21 16.08 -17.73
N LEU A 74 41.98 15.59 -17.73
CA LEU A 74 41.61 14.26 -18.24
C LEU A 74 41.24 14.28 -19.73
N ARG A 75 41.21 15.46 -20.37
CA ARG A 75 40.91 15.66 -21.80
C ARG A 75 39.60 15.00 -22.26
N ARG A 76 38.58 15.07 -21.41
CA ARG A 76 37.23 14.52 -21.68
C ARG A 76 36.17 15.60 -21.72
N THR A 77 35.03 15.28 -22.31
CA THR A 77 33.83 16.15 -22.29
C THR A 77 32.97 15.75 -21.10
N VAL A 78 32.53 16.73 -20.32
CA VAL A 78 31.72 16.53 -19.11
C VAL A 78 30.53 17.49 -19.09
N ALA A 79 29.50 17.13 -18.32
CA ALA A 79 28.40 18.01 -17.97
C ALA A 79 28.66 18.60 -16.58
N ILE A 80 28.60 19.93 -16.46
CA ILE A 80 28.81 20.66 -15.21
C ILE A 80 27.53 21.39 -14.85
N LYS A 81 26.96 21.02 -13.70
CA LYS A 81 25.79 21.70 -13.13
C LYS A 81 26.24 22.68 -12.05
N ILE A 82 25.88 23.94 -12.24
CA ILE A 82 26.19 25.07 -11.36
C ILE A 82 24.87 25.55 -10.74
N PRO A 83 24.62 25.30 -9.44
CA PRO A 83 23.43 25.79 -8.75
C PRO A 83 23.35 27.32 -8.71
N ARG A 84 22.15 27.90 -8.64
CA ARG A 84 22.00 29.35 -8.39
C ARG A 84 22.36 29.63 -6.93
N THR A 85 23.39 30.42 -6.70
CA THR A 85 24.06 30.62 -5.41
C THR A 85 23.44 31.67 -4.47
N GLN A 86 22.23 32.18 -4.76
CA GLN A 86 21.69 33.34 -4.02
C GLN A 86 21.01 33.02 -2.67
N ASP A 87 20.74 31.75 -2.32
CA ASP A 87 20.01 31.39 -1.08
C ASP A 87 20.61 30.22 -0.26
N LEU A 88 21.86 29.79 -0.53
CA LEU A 88 22.42 28.61 0.12
C LEU A 88 23.13 28.97 1.44
N THR A 89 22.45 28.75 2.57
CA THR A 89 23.09 28.72 3.91
C THR A 89 24.19 27.64 3.95
N GLU A 90 25.16 27.75 4.87
CA GLU A 90 26.26 26.78 4.98
C GLU A 90 25.74 25.35 5.27
N GLU A 91 24.62 25.22 5.97
CA GLU A 91 23.93 23.95 6.23
C GLU A 91 23.39 23.29 4.94
N ILE A 92 22.81 24.08 4.03
CA ILE A 92 22.33 23.59 2.74
C ILE A 92 23.52 23.16 1.87
N ARG A 93 24.64 23.90 1.93
CA ARG A 93 25.88 23.56 1.21
C ARG A 93 26.47 22.23 1.71
N GLU A 94 26.57 22.02 3.02
CA GLU A 94 27.07 20.76 3.60
C GLU A 94 26.19 19.56 3.26
N ARG A 95 24.86 19.72 3.28
CA ARG A 95 23.93 18.66 2.89
C ARG A 95 24.01 18.34 1.41
N PHE A 96 24.05 19.37 0.55
CA PHE A 96 24.27 19.21 -0.89
C PHE A 96 25.55 18.42 -1.18
N HIS A 97 26.63 18.73 -0.46
CA HIS A 97 27.90 18.04 -0.58
C HIS A 97 27.84 16.56 -0.11
N ARG A 98 27.01 16.25 0.90
CA ARG A 98 26.78 14.89 1.42
C ARG A 98 25.95 14.05 0.46
N GLU A 99 24.83 14.57 -0.03
CA GLU A 99 23.96 13.87 -0.98
C GLU A 99 24.67 13.61 -2.31
N ALA A 100 25.49 14.57 -2.75
CA ALA A 100 26.24 14.44 -3.99
C ALA A 100 27.35 13.37 -3.87
N LYS A 101 27.96 13.20 -2.67
CA LYS A 101 28.87 12.09 -2.39
C LYS A 101 28.17 10.72 -2.44
N THR A 102 26.98 10.59 -1.87
CA THR A 102 26.22 9.32 -1.93
C THR A 102 25.83 8.98 -3.37
N THR A 103 25.39 9.98 -4.15
CA THR A 103 25.05 9.79 -5.57
C THR A 103 26.29 9.44 -6.41
N ALA A 104 27.45 10.03 -6.10
CA ALA A 104 28.71 9.72 -6.77
C ALA A 104 29.23 8.29 -6.52
N GLN A 105 28.64 7.53 -5.60
CA GLN A 105 28.95 6.11 -5.42
C GLN A 105 28.14 5.19 -6.35
N LEU A 106 27.05 5.69 -6.95
CA LEU A 106 26.22 4.89 -7.83
C LEU A 106 26.96 4.57 -9.13
N ARG A 107 27.01 3.28 -9.49
CA ARG A 107 27.61 2.79 -10.74
C ARG A 107 26.63 1.84 -11.41
N HIS A 108 25.84 2.36 -12.34
CA HIS A 108 24.85 1.58 -13.07
C HIS A 108 24.82 2.01 -14.54
N PRO A 109 24.66 1.10 -15.51
CA PRO A 109 24.68 1.42 -16.95
C PRO A 109 23.59 2.39 -17.42
N ASN A 110 22.59 2.67 -16.59
CA ASN A 110 21.47 3.58 -16.86
C ASN A 110 21.33 4.70 -15.80
N ILE A 111 22.39 4.98 -15.05
CA ILE A 111 22.51 6.16 -14.19
C ILE A 111 23.72 6.95 -14.68
N VAL A 112 23.57 8.26 -14.91
CA VAL A 112 24.69 9.11 -15.33
C VAL A 112 25.73 9.13 -14.22
N PRO A 113 26.98 8.68 -14.48
CA PRO A 113 28.04 8.72 -13.48
C PRO A 113 28.36 10.16 -13.07
N VAL A 114 28.36 10.40 -11.76
CA VAL A 114 28.88 11.62 -11.17
C VAL A 114 30.36 11.40 -10.83
N HIS A 115 31.23 12.23 -11.38
CA HIS A 115 32.68 12.13 -11.22
C HIS A 115 33.18 12.90 -10.01
N GLU A 116 32.66 14.10 -9.83
CA GLU A 116 33.21 15.07 -8.90
C GLU A 116 32.12 16.04 -8.41
N VAL A 117 32.28 16.46 -7.17
CA VAL A 117 31.64 17.65 -6.61
C VAL A 117 32.75 18.62 -6.29
N GLY A 118 32.82 19.70 -7.06
CA GLY A 118 33.89 20.68 -6.97
C GLY A 118 33.40 21.99 -6.36
N ARG A 119 34.36 22.79 -5.90
CA ARG A 119 34.15 24.15 -5.44
C ARG A 119 35.22 25.04 -6.04
N ASP A 120 34.80 26.12 -6.70
CA ASP A 120 35.68 27.18 -7.19
C ASP A 120 35.18 28.52 -6.62
N ALA A 121 35.98 29.12 -5.74
CA ALA A 121 35.59 30.21 -4.85
C ALA A 121 34.27 29.91 -4.10
N GLU A 122 33.21 30.69 -4.36
CA GLU A 122 31.88 30.52 -3.77
C GLU A 122 30.92 29.67 -4.63
N THR A 123 31.39 29.17 -5.77
CA THR A 123 30.58 28.40 -6.71
C THR A 123 30.80 26.90 -6.47
N ILE A 124 29.76 26.21 -6.02
CA ILE A 124 29.72 24.75 -5.99
C ILE A 124 29.28 24.25 -7.37
N PHE A 125 29.85 23.15 -7.83
CA PHE A 125 29.42 22.52 -9.08
C PHE A 125 29.51 21.00 -9.02
N ILE A 126 28.69 20.34 -9.83
CA ILE A 126 28.70 18.87 -9.97
C ILE A 126 29.13 18.51 -11.37
N VAL A 127 30.11 17.64 -11.48
CA VAL A 127 30.66 17.13 -12.73
C VAL A 127 30.17 15.71 -12.96
N SER A 128 29.60 15.47 -14.13
CA SER A 128 29.06 14.17 -14.53
C SER A 128 29.40 13.86 -15.98
N ASP A 129 29.19 12.61 -16.41
CA ASP A 129 29.31 12.26 -17.82
C ASP A 129 28.38 13.12 -18.68
N PHE A 130 28.92 13.62 -19.79
CA PHE A 130 28.11 14.28 -20.81
C PHE A 130 27.47 13.23 -21.71
N ILE A 131 26.15 13.04 -21.56
CA ILE A 131 25.38 12.15 -22.45
C ILE A 131 25.02 12.92 -23.71
N ASP A 132 25.61 12.53 -24.84
CA ASP A 132 25.31 13.10 -26.14
C ASP A 132 24.01 12.49 -26.71
N GLY A 133 22.95 13.30 -26.74
CA GLY A 133 21.62 12.86 -27.14
C GLY A 133 20.56 13.89 -26.76
N MET A 134 19.36 13.42 -26.38
CA MET A 134 18.22 14.28 -26.02
C MET A 134 17.53 13.76 -24.78
N THR A 135 16.77 14.62 -24.10
CA THR A 135 15.93 14.22 -22.97
C THR A 135 14.73 13.40 -23.43
N LEU A 136 14.17 12.58 -22.52
CA LEU A 136 12.91 11.89 -22.78
C LEU A 136 11.76 12.90 -23.01
N ALA A 137 11.82 14.09 -22.40
CA ALA A 137 10.86 15.17 -22.66
C ALA A 137 10.86 15.61 -24.13
N GLU A 138 12.05 15.81 -24.70
CA GLU A 138 12.21 16.15 -26.13
C GLU A 138 11.77 15.00 -27.02
N ARG A 139 12.11 13.76 -26.66
CA ARG A 139 11.64 12.56 -27.37
C ARG A 139 10.11 12.50 -27.42
N ILE A 140 9.43 12.64 -26.28
CA ILE A 140 7.95 12.62 -26.21
C ILE A 140 7.33 13.72 -27.07
N ALA A 141 7.96 14.89 -27.14
CA ALA A 141 7.49 16.01 -27.96
C ALA A 141 7.65 15.76 -29.48
N LEU A 142 8.67 14.98 -29.88
CA LEU A 142 8.94 14.65 -31.27
C LEU A 142 8.10 13.47 -31.77
N ASP A 143 8.15 12.36 -31.05
CA ASP A 143 7.54 11.10 -31.47
C ASP A 143 7.17 10.23 -30.28
N ARG A 144 5.98 9.64 -30.36
CA ARG A 144 5.44 8.79 -29.31
C ARG A 144 5.89 7.35 -29.52
N PRO A 145 6.60 6.73 -28.56
CA PRO A 145 7.08 5.37 -28.72
C PRO A 145 5.93 4.35 -28.75
N ALA A 146 6.19 3.20 -29.36
CA ALA A 146 5.25 2.09 -29.34
C ALA A 146 5.05 1.58 -27.89
N PRO A 147 3.89 1.00 -27.54
CA PRO A 147 3.64 0.50 -26.18
C PRO A 147 4.70 -0.48 -25.66
N ARG A 148 5.28 -1.30 -26.55
CA ARG A 148 6.37 -2.21 -26.21
C ARG A 148 7.66 -1.45 -25.86
N GLU A 149 8.06 -0.48 -26.70
CA GLU A 149 9.24 0.39 -26.46
C GLU A 149 9.08 1.19 -25.17
N ALA A 150 7.87 1.70 -24.88
CA ALA A 150 7.57 2.38 -23.61
C ALA A 150 7.77 1.45 -22.40
N ALA A 151 7.32 0.19 -22.49
CA ALA A 151 7.51 -0.79 -21.43
C ALA A 151 8.99 -1.18 -21.25
N GLU A 152 9.76 -1.34 -22.33
CA GLU A 152 11.20 -1.61 -22.30
C GLU A 152 11.98 -0.46 -21.63
N LEU A 153 11.65 0.78 -22.00
CA LEU A 153 12.24 1.98 -21.44
C LEU A 153 11.92 2.10 -19.94
N CYS A 154 10.65 1.97 -19.54
CA CYS A 154 10.26 2.05 -18.13
C CYS A 154 10.81 0.88 -17.31
N SER A 155 10.92 -0.32 -17.87
CA SER A 155 11.55 -1.46 -17.18
C SER A 155 13.02 -1.20 -16.90
N THR A 156 13.76 -0.67 -17.88
CA THR A 156 15.17 -0.31 -17.75
C THR A 156 15.38 0.78 -16.68
N LEU A 157 14.54 1.82 -16.68
CA LEU A 157 14.59 2.87 -15.66
C LEU A 157 14.22 2.36 -14.27
N ALA A 158 13.24 1.46 -14.17
CA ALA A 158 12.82 0.87 -12.91
C ALA A 158 13.93 0.01 -12.27
N LEU A 159 14.68 -0.75 -13.06
CA LEU A 159 15.86 -1.48 -12.59
C LEU A 159 16.96 -0.54 -12.08
N ALA A 160 17.22 0.56 -12.80
CA ALA A 160 18.17 1.59 -12.37
C ALA A 160 17.75 2.27 -11.06
N LEU A 161 16.46 2.58 -10.91
CA LEU A 161 15.90 3.11 -9.67
C LEU A 161 16.04 2.10 -8.52
N HIS A 162 15.74 0.83 -8.76
CA HIS A 162 15.87 -0.20 -7.74
C HIS A 162 17.32 -0.30 -7.24
N TYR A 163 18.30 -0.29 -8.15
CA TYR A 163 19.73 -0.25 -7.79
C TYR A 163 20.07 0.95 -6.88
N ALA A 164 19.55 2.14 -7.21
CA ALA A 164 19.75 3.32 -6.36
C ALA A 164 19.07 3.17 -4.99
N HIS A 165 17.86 2.60 -4.95
CA HIS A 165 17.11 2.35 -3.71
C HIS A 165 17.83 1.38 -2.78
N GLU A 166 18.45 0.33 -3.31
CA GLU A 166 19.28 -0.63 -2.54
C GLU A 166 20.54 0.03 -1.96
N ALA A 167 21.05 1.06 -2.64
CA ALA A 167 22.13 1.91 -2.13
C ALA A 167 21.64 3.02 -1.16
N GLY A 168 20.36 3.00 -0.78
CA GLY A 168 19.75 3.97 0.14
C GLY A 168 19.46 5.34 -0.48
N VAL A 169 19.50 5.46 -1.81
CA VAL A 169 19.29 6.73 -2.53
C VAL A 169 17.92 6.74 -3.19
N ILE A 170 17.08 7.70 -2.83
CA ILE A 170 15.75 7.94 -3.43
C ILE A 170 15.83 9.15 -4.34
N HIS A 171 15.30 9.08 -5.56
CA HIS A 171 15.48 10.13 -6.55
C HIS A 171 14.61 11.36 -6.28
N ARG A 172 13.32 11.18 -5.93
CA ARG A 172 12.35 12.21 -5.51
C ARG A 172 11.98 13.29 -6.54
N ASP A 173 12.48 13.21 -7.77
CA ASP A 173 12.19 14.17 -8.85
C ASP A 173 12.21 13.49 -10.23
N ILE A 174 11.64 12.29 -10.31
CA ILE A 174 11.57 11.55 -11.57
C ILE A 174 10.59 12.24 -12.53
N LYS A 175 11.12 12.65 -13.68
CA LYS A 175 10.37 13.31 -14.77
C LYS A 175 11.14 13.16 -16.09
N PRO A 176 10.48 13.31 -17.26
CA PRO A 176 11.12 13.12 -18.56
C PRO A 176 12.33 14.02 -18.85
N SER A 177 12.41 15.21 -18.25
CA SER A 177 13.58 16.09 -18.42
C SER A 177 14.80 15.70 -17.58
N ASN A 178 14.65 14.77 -16.63
CA ASN A 178 15.74 14.18 -15.84
C ASN A 178 16.13 12.78 -16.36
N ILE A 179 15.69 12.42 -17.57
CA ILE A 179 16.04 11.17 -18.24
C ILE A 179 16.67 11.52 -19.59
N MET A 180 17.94 11.18 -19.78
CA MET A 180 18.65 11.34 -21.04
C MET A 180 18.52 10.07 -21.89
N LEU A 181 18.38 10.24 -23.19
CA LEU A 181 18.50 9.20 -24.20
C LEU A 181 19.74 9.50 -25.02
N ASP A 182 20.70 8.58 -25.08
CA ASP A 182 21.85 8.72 -25.98
C ASP A 182 21.45 8.49 -27.45
N ARG A 183 22.43 8.58 -28.36
CA ARG A 183 22.23 8.35 -29.80
C ARG A 183 21.69 6.95 -30.13
N GLU A 184 21.90 5.96 -29.26
CA GLU A 184 21.38 4.60 -29.38
C GLU A 184 20.01 4.42 -28.71
N LYS A 185 19.41 5.52 -28.21
CA LYS A 185 18.16 5.57 -27.45
C LYS A 185 18.22 4.87 -26.09
N LYS A 186 19.41 4.62 -25.56
CA LYS A 186 19.55 4.03 -24.24
C LYS A 186 19.26 5.07 -23.16
N PRO A 187 18.43 4.75 -22.14
CA PRO A 187 18.04 5.72 -21.13
C PRO A 187 19.04 5.82 -19.98
N TYR A 188 19.22 7.04 -19.46
CA TYR A 188 20.06 7.35 -18.30
C TYR A 188 19.31 8.29 -17.35
N LEU A 189 19.22 7.90 -16.07
CA LEU A 189 18.74 8.76 -14.99
C LEU A 189 19.82 9.75 -14.60
N MET A 190 19.45 11.02 -14.47
CA MET A 190 20.32 12.10 -13.99
C MET A 190 19.60 12.92 -12.91
N ASP A 191 20.33 13.78 -12.21
CA ASP A 191 19.75 14.75 -11.28
C ASP A 191 18.91 14.10 -10.15
N PHE A 192 19.49 13.09 -9.48
CA PHE A 192 19.01 12.65 -8.17
C PHE A 192 18.84 13.88 -7.28
N GLY A 193 17.80 13.91 -6.43
CA GLY A 193 17.24 15.12 -5.82
C GLY A 193 18.10 15.86 -4.78
N LEU A 194 19.36 16.15 -5.11
CA LEU A 194 20.48 16.68 -4.31
C LEU A 194 20.21 18.00 -3.56
N ALA A 195 19.07 18.64 -3.79
CA ALA A 195 18.76 19.99 -3.32
C ALA A 195 17.37 20.15 -2.66
N LYS A 196 16.60 19.07 -2.46
CA LYS A 196 15.17 19.17 -2.09
C LYS A 196 14.83 18.76 -0.65
N GLN A 197 15.80 18.30 0.16
CA GLN A 197 15.50 17.76 1.48
C GLN A 197 15.30 18.78 2.61
N GLU A 198 15.56 20.08 2.41
CA GLU A 198 15.42 21.03 3.53
C GLU A 198 15.03 22.47 3.19
N ALA A 199 14.74 22.80 1.93
CA ALA A 199 13.87 23.94 1.67
C ALA A 199 12.47 23.51 2.09
N GLY A 200 12.12 23.75 3.36
CA GLY A 200 10.75 23.69 3.81
C GLY A 200 9.88 24.44 2.79
N GLU A 201 8.81 23.77 2.39
CA GLU A 201 7.78 24.32 1.52
C GLU A 201 8.23 24.59 0.08
N PHE A 202 7.24 24.42 -0.80
CA PHE A 202 7.15 25.28 -1.96
C PHE A 202 7.47 26.71 -1.52
N THR A 203 8.52 27.32 -2.06
CA THR A 203 8.60 28.78 -2.06
C THR A 203 7.44 29.22 -2.94
N MET A 204 6.27 29.45 -2.33
CA MET A 204 5.23 30.26 -2.94
C MET A 204 5.93 31.57 -3.24
N THR A 205 6.02 31.92 -4.52
CA THR A 205 6.37 33.29 -4.86
C THR A 205 5.37 34.21 -4.14
N ALA A 206 5.72 35.47 -3.87
CA ALA A 206 4.77 36.45 -3.31
C ALA A 206 3.47 36.59 -4.14
N SER A 207 3.46 36.03 -5.36
CA SER A 207 2.34 35.96 -6.30
C SER A 207 1.53 34.65 -6.25
N GLY A 208 1.91 33.66 -5.42
CA GLY A 208 1.21 32.39 -5.24
C GLY A 208 1.57 31.27 -6.21
N ASP A 209 2.65 31.41 -7.00
CA ASP A 209 3.10 30.36 -7.91
C ASP A 209 3.98 29.33 -7.21
N ILE A 210 3.62 28.07 -7.36
CA ILE A 210 4.39 26.91 -6.91
C ILE A 210 5.52 26.64 -7.91
N LEU A 211 6.74 26.57 -7.39
CA LEU A 211 7.96 26.39 -8.16
C LEU A 211 8.19 24.92 -8.55
N GLY A 212 8.09 24.63 -9.85
CA GLY A 212 8.33 23.30 -10.47
C GLY A 212 7.23 22.88 -11.44
N THR A 213 7.37 21.73 -12.09
CA THR A 213 6.28 21.09 -12.86
C THR A 213 5.69 19.97 -12.01
N PRO A 214 4.54 20.17 -11.33
CA PRO A 214 3.98 19.18 -10.41
C PRO A 214 3.45 17.94 -11.12
N ALA A 215 3.46 17.88 -12.45
CA ALA A 215 2.72 16.89 -13.21
C ALA A 215 3.14 15.43 -12.94
N TYR A 216 4.39 15.20 -12.53
CA TYR A 216 4.92 13.87 -12.19
C TYR A 216 5.00 13.63 -10.67
N MET A 217 4.53 14.60 -9.88
CA MET A 217 4.61 14.57 -8.43
C MET A 217 3.63 13.53 -7.86
N PRO A 218 4.09 12.67 -6.93
CA PRO A 218 3.23 11.78 -6.18
C PRO A 218 2.37 12.55 -5.16
N PRO A 219 1.19 12.00 -4.79
CA PRO A 219 0.25 12.65 -3.87
C PRO A 219 0.86 13.08 -2.54
N GLU A 220 1.71 12.27 -1.92
CA GLU A 220 2.39 12.60 -0.66
C GLU A 220 3.26 13.86 -0.78
N GLN A 221 4.00 14.03 -1.88
CA GLN A 221 4.75 15.26 -2.13
C GLN A 221 3.81 16.44 -2.44
N ALA A 222 2.69 16.19 -3.14
CA ALA A 222 1.69 17.22 -3.44
C ALA A 222 0.93 17.72 -2.19
N ARG A 223 0.92 16.96 -1.09
CA ARG A 223 0.39 17.39 0.22
C ARG A 223 1.39 18.20 1.05
N GLY A 224 2.65 18.32 0.61
CA GLY A 224 3.73 18.88 1.42
C GLY A 224 4.34 17.87 2.40
N GLU A 225 3.95 16.59 2.33
CA GLU A 225 4.47 15.50 3.17
C GLU A 225 5.73 14.88 2.55
N SER A 226 6.64 15.70 2.01
CA SER A 226 7.84 15.24 1.29
C SER A 226 8.77 14.37 2.15
N HIS A 227 8.69 14.48 3.47
CA HIS A 227 9.41 13.63 4.43
C HIS A 227 8.87 12.18 4.47
N LEU A 228 7.62 11.95 4.06
CA LEU A 228 7.01 10.62 3.91
C LEU A 228 7.29 9.99 2.53
N ALA A 229 7.91 10.73 1.60
CA ALA A 229 8.23 10.23 0.28
C ALA A 229 9.35 9.17 0.36
N ASP A 230 9.01 7.95 -0.04
CA ASP A 230 9.92 6.80 -0.03
C ASP A 230 10.15 6.26 -1.46
N ARG A 231 10.78 5.08 -1.58
CA ARG A 231 11.01 4.42 -2.89
C ARG A 231 9.75 4.27 -3.76
N ARG A 232 8.55 4.19 -3.16
CA ARG A 232 7.26 4.06 -3.87
C ARG A 232 6.80 5.38 -4.48
N SER A 233 7.38 6.51 -4.05
CA SER A 233 7.20 7.82 -4.67
C SER A 233 7.83 7.86 -6.06
N ASP A 234 9.05 7.32 -6.22
CA ASP A 234 9.71 7.21 -7.52
C ASP A 234 8.94 6.28 -8.48
N VAL A 235 8.36 5.18 -7.96
CA VAL A 235 7.49 4.27 -8.72
C VAL A 235 6.27 5.00 -9.27
N TYR A 236 5.62 5.85 -8.47
CA TYR A 236 4.47 6.65 -8.94
C TYR A 236 4.88 7.57 -10.09
N SER A 237 5.97 8.32 -9.93
CA SER A 237 6.45 9.23 -10.96
C SER A 237 6.81 8.51 -12.25
N LEU A 238 7.44 7.32 -12.15
CA LEU A 238 7.70 6.49 -13.32
C LEU A 238 6.41 5.93 -13.94
N GLY A 239 5.38 5.64 -13.13
CA GLY A 239 4.03 5.32 -13.61
C GLY A 239 3.39 6.47 -14.41
N VAL A 240 3.55 7.73 -13.96
CA VAL A 240 3.10 8.90 -14.72
C VAL A 240 3.83 9.04 -16.06
N ILE A 241 5.15 8.77 -16.07
CA ILE A 241 5.92 8.75 -17.32
C ILE A 241 5.41 7.65 -18.25
N LEU A 242 5.19 6.43 -17.74
CA LEU A 242 4.60 5.34 -18.52
C LEU A 242 3.24 5.76 -19.09
N TYR A 243 2.38 6.41 -18.30
CA TYR A 243 1.11 6.94 -18.80
C TYR A 243 1.28 7.88 -19.98
N GLU A 244 2.19 8.86 -19.88
CA GLU A 244 2.43 9.84 -20.94
C GLU A 244 3.00 9.18 -22.20
N LEU A 245 3.91 8.21 -22.06
CA LEU A 245 4.41 7.42 -23.20
C LEU A 245 3.28 6.61 -23.88
N LEU A 246 2.37 6.05 -23.09
CA LEU A 246 1.25 5.23 -23.56
C LEU A 246 0.03 6.00 -24.04
N THR A 247 0.00 7.32 -23.89
CA THR A 247 -1.17 8.13 -24.28
C THR A 247 -0.79 9.36 -25.10
N GLY A 248 0.46 9.80 -25.07
CA GLY A 248 0.93 11.07 -25.62
C GLY A 248 0.57 12.27 -24.76
N GLU A 249 -0.08 12.05 -23.61
CA GLU A 249 -0.62 13.11 -22.77
C GLU A 249 -0.41 12.80 -21.29
N ARG A 250 -0.22 13.83 -20.48
CA ARG A 250 -0.16 13.65 -19.01
C ARG A 250 -1.53 13.26 -18.45
N PRO A 251 -1.57 12.45 -17.38
CA PRO A 251 -2.83 12.01 -16.77
C PRO A 251 -3.64 13.14 -16.14
N PHE A 252 -2.95 14.22 -15.74
CA PHE A 252 -3.56 15.41 -15.15
C PHE A 252 -3.03 16.66 -15.85
N LYS A 253 -3.92 17.62 -16.12
CA LYS A 253 -3.64 18.89 -16.81
C LYS A 253 -4.37 20.03 -16.10
N GLY A 254 -3.87 21.25 -16.25
CA GLY A 254 -4.47 22.45 -15.68
C GLY A 254 -3.42 23.41 -15.13
N SER A 255 -3.88 24.54 -14.58
CA SER A 255 -3.03 25.43 -13.80
C SER A 255 -2.44 24.69 -12.60
N THR A 256 -1.34 25.19 -12.04
CA THR A 256 -0.58 24.50 -10.96
C THR A 256 -1.47 24.08 -9.79
N HIS A 257 -2.35 24.95 -9.31
CA HIS A 257 -3.31 24.65 -8.25
C HIS A 257 -4.33 23.56 -8.64
N LEU A 258 -4.87 23.62 -9.86
CA LEU A 258 -5.81 22.59 -10.35
C LEU A 258 -5.12 21.25 -10.56
N LEU A 259 -3.86 21.27 -11.01
CA LEU A 259 -3.04 20.09 -11.21
C LEU A 259 -2.75 19.38 -9.89
N ILE A 260 -2.39 20.11 -8.83
CA ILE A 260 -2.19 19.53 -7.49
C ILE A 260 -3.51 18.94 -6.96
N LYS A 261 -4.62 19.68 -7.08
CA LYS A 261 -5.93 19.16 -6.69
C LYS A 261 -6.29 17.89 -7.47
N ALA A 262 -5.94 17.81 -8.75
CA ALA A 262 -6.14 16.64 -9.58
C ALA A 262 -5.24 15.46 -9.15
N ILE A 263 -3.97 15.73 -8.85
CA ILE A 263 -3.04 14.72 -8.33
C ILE A 263 -3.56 14.13 -7.01
N LEU A 264 -4.17 14.95 -6.15
CA LEU A 264 -4.69 14.48 -4.85
C LEU A 264 -6.05 13.76 -4.96
N ASN A 265 -6.95 14.21 -5.85
CA ASN A 265 -8.38 13.86 -5.78
C ASN A 265 -8.95 13.28 -7.08
N VAL A 266 -8.22 13.39 -8.20
CA VAL A 266 -8.66 12.92 -9.51
C VAL A 266 -7.95 11.64 -9.87
N GLU A 267 -8.73 10.67 -10.36
CA GLU A 267 -8.17 9.41 -10.85
C GLU A 267 -7.74 9.60 -12.30
N PRO A 268 -6.61 9.02 -12.72
CA PRO A 268 -6.19 9.09 -14.10
C PRO A 268 -7.21 8.37 -14.99
N GLN A 269 -7.53 8.95 -16.15
CA GLN A 269 -8.35 8.28 -17.15
C GLN A 269 -7.64 7.00 -17.61
N PRO A 270 -8.31 5.84 -17.76
CA PRO A 270 -7.65 4.64 -18.25
C PRO A 270 -6.98 4.87 -19.61
N PRO A 271 -5.69 4.56 -19.78
CA PRO A 271 -4.96 4.74 -21.04
C PRO A 271 -5.66 4.15 -22.28
N SER A 272 -6.39 3.03 -22.14
CA SER A 272 -7.16 2.42 -23.23
C SER A 272 -8.30 3.29 -23.77
N LYS A 273 -8.75 4.30 -23.02
CA LYS A 273 -9.73 5.29 -23.49
C LYS A 273 -9.12 6.35 -24.40
N ILE A 274 -7.80 6.56 -24.34
CA ILE A 274 -7.08 7.55 -25.16
C ILE A 274 -6.42 6.83 -26.35
N THR A 275 -5.72 5.72 -26.07
CA THR A 275 -5.04 4.91 -27.09
C THR A 275 -5.85 3.65 -27.37
N ARG A 276 -6.42 3.56 -28.59
CA ARG A 276 -7.11 2.34 -29.05
C ARG A 276 -6.15 1.15 -29.11
N ASN A 277 -6.65 -0.04 -28.84
CA ASN A 277 -5.91 -1.31 -28.87
C ASN A 277 -4.70 -1.38 -27.92
N LEU A 278 -4.68 -0.55 -26.86
CA LEU A 278 -3.64 -0.66 -25.84
C LEU A 278 -3.77 -2.01 -25.09
N PRO A 279 -2.67 -2.77 -24.93
CA PRO A 279 -2.69 -4.01 -24.16
C PRO A 279 -3.16 -3.81 -22.72
N ARG A 280 -4.07 -4.67 -22.29
CA ARG A 280 -4.77 -4.57 -21.00
C ARG A 280 -3.84 -4.69 -19.80
N ASP A 281 -2.80 -5.48 -19.93
CA ASP A 281 -1.81 -5.73 -18.89
C ASP A 281 -0.97 -4.47 -18.63
N LEU A 282 -0.56 -3.81 -19.71
CA LEU A 282 0.23 -2.59 -19.63
C LEU A 282 -0.56 -1.41 -19.02
N GLU A 283 -1.87 -1.32 -19.33
CA GLU A 283 -2.79 -0.40 -18.62
C GLU A 283 -2.86 -0.71 -17.13
N THR A 284 -2.97 -2.00 -16.76
CA THR A 284 -3.08 -2.43 -15.37
C THR A 284 -1.81 -2.09 -14.59
N ILE A 285 -0.65 -2.34 -15.19
CA ILE A 285 0.66 -1.98 -14.62
C ILE A 285 0.78 -0.48 -14.39
N CYS A 286 0.43 0.32 -15.41
CA CYS A 286 0.48 1.78 -15.36
C CYS A 286 -0.42 2.35 -14.25
N LEU A 287 -1.68 1.92 -14.20
CA LEU A 287 -2.64 2.40 -13.20
C LEU A 287 -2.26 1.97 -11.77
N LYS A 288 -1.72 0.75 -11.58
CA LYS A 288 -1.24 0.30 -10.27
C LYS A 288 -0.08 1.16 -9.77
N ALA A 289 0.91 1.45 -10.62
CA ALA A 289 2.04 2.32 -10.27
C ALA A 289 1.58 3.73 -9.85
N MET A 290 0.55 4.25 -10.51
CA MET A 290 -0.02 5.58 -10.22
C MET A 290 -1.10 5.58 -9.13
N SER A 291 -1.23 4.52 -8.32
CA SER A 291 -2.20 4.49 -7.22
C SER A 291 -1.94 5.63 -6.25
N LYS A 292 -3.01 6.33 -5.80
CA LYS A 292 -2.83 7.50 -4.93
C LYS A 292 -2.23 7.13 -3.57
N GLU A 293 -2.64 5.99 -3.03
CA GLU A 293 -2.14 5.43 -1.78
C GLU A 293 -0.82 4.65 -2.01
N PRO A 294 0.31 5.02 -1.36
CA PRO A 294 1.60 4.37 -1.60
C PRO A 294 1.60 2.85 -1.42
N HIS A 295 0.86 2.32 -0.44
CA HIS A 295 0.79 0.87 -0.17
C HIS A 295 0.03 0.07 -1.24
N ARG A 296 -0.73 0.73 -2.13
CA ARG A 296 -1.39 0.09 -3.28
C ARG A 296 -0.52 0.06 -4.54
N ARG A 297 0.60 0.79 -4.53
CA ARG A 297 1.60 0.77 -5.60
C ARG A 297 2.44 -0.51 -5.51
N TYR A 298 3.39 -0.65 -6.41
CA TYR A 298 4.45 -1.65 -6.26
C TYR A 298 5.29 -1.32 -5.03
N ALA A 299 5.65 -2.34 -4.25
CA ALA A 299 6.42 -2.16 -3.02
C ALA A 299 7.86 -1.72 -3.35
N THR A 300 8.39 -2.22 -4.46
CA THR A 300 9.71 -1.87 -5.00
C THR A 300 9.64 -1.49 -6.48
N ALA A 301 10.67 -0.79 -6.97
CA ALA A 301 10.84 -0.57 -8.41
C ALA A 301 11.15 -1.87 -9.17
N LEU A 302 11.70 -2.89 -8.49
CA LEU A 302 11.90 -4.23 -9.06
C LEU A 302 10.57 -4.89 -9.39
N ASP A 303 9.59 -4.90 -8.47
CA ASP A 303 8.28 -5.51 -8.72
C ASP A 303 7.58 -4.87 -9.94
N PHE A 304 7.76 -3.54 -10.12
CA PHE A 304 7.26 -2.81 -11.27
C PHE A 304 7.99 -3.23 -12.57
N ALA A 305 9.32 -3.37 -12.51
CA ALA A 305 10.12 -3.83 -13.63
C ALA A 305 9.76 -5.27 -14.03
N GLU A 306 9.55 -6.17 -13.07
CA GLU A 306 9.18 -7.57 -13.30
C GLU A 306 7.84 -7.72 -13.99
N ASP A 307 6.82 -6.96 -13.58
CA ASP A 307 5.52 -6.98 -14.26
C ASP A 307 5.63 -6.44 -15.70
N LEU A 308 6.43 -5.41 -15.94
CA LEU A 308 6.73 -4.93 -17.30
C LEU A 308 7.47 -6.01 -18.12
N GLN A 309 8.43 -6.71 -17.54
CA GLN A 309 9.17 -7.78 -18.22
C GLN A 309 8.29 -9.00 -18.54
N ARG A 310 7.40 -9.40 -17.62
CA ARG A 310 6.40 -10.45 -17.86
C ARG A 310 5.54 -10.08 -19.06
N TYR A 311 5.02 -8.86 -19.10
CA TYR A 311 4.30 -8.34 -20.26
C TYR A 311 5.14 -8.40 -21.54
N LEU A 312 6.41 -7.98 -21.50
CA LEU A 312 7.31 -8.03 -22.67
C LEU A 312 7.61 -9.45 -23.17
N ARG A 313 7.58 -10.45 -22.28
CA ARG A 313 7.73 -11.88 -22.60
C ARG A 313 6.42 -12.58 -22.96
N GLY A 314 5.27 -11.90 -22.83
CA GLY A 314 3.94 -12.50 -23.05
C GLY A 314 3.46 -13.41 -21.91
N GLU A 315 4.06 -13.27 -20.73
CA GLU A 315 3.69 -13.99 -19.50
C GLU A 315 2.57 -13.25 -18.74
N SER A 316 1.87 -13.96 -17.85
CA SER A 316 0.87 -13.32 -16.99
C SER A 316 1.52 -12.38 -15.96
N ILE A 317 1.00 -11.15 -15.92
CA ILE A 317 1.38 -10.14 -14.92
C ILE A 317 0.82 -10.49 -13.53
N ILE A 318 1.50 -10.06 -12.47
CA ILE A 318 1.08 -10.26 -11.08
C ILE A 318 0.01 -9.22 -10.69
N ALA A 319 0.11 -7.98 -11.18
CA ALA A 319 -0.85 -6.92 -10.91
C ALA A 319 -2.29 -7.28 -11.33
N ARG A 320 -3.26 -7.04 -10.42
CA ARG A 320 -4.70 -7.24 -10.66
C ARG A 320 -5.41 -5.89 -10.87
N ARG A 321 -6.46 -5.87 -11.70
CA ARG A 321 -7.28 -4.67 -11.97
C ARG A 321 -8.14 -4.25 -10.77
N ALA A 322 -8.22 -2.94 -10.54
CA ALA A 322 -9.26 -2.31 -9.72
C ALA A 322 -10.67 -2.59 -10.30
N SER A 323 -11.63 -2.97 -9.46
CA SER A 323 -12.95 -3.49 -9.87
C SER A 323 -13.87 -2.38 -10.45
N PHE A 324 -14.84 -2.75 -11.30
CA PHE A 324 -15.85 -1.83 -11.86
C PHE A 324 -16.72 -1.12 -10.81
N VAL A 325 -16.86 -1.72 -9.61
CA VAL A 325 -17.57 -1.15 -8.47
C VAL A 325 -16.90 0.14 -7.96
N GLU A 326 -15.57 0.21 -8.08
CA GLU A 326 -14.75 1.34 -7.63
C GLU A 326 -14.94 2.59 -8.51
N HIS A 327 -15.28 2.43 -9.79
CA HIS A 327 -15.51 3.56 -10.70
C HIS A 327 -16.86 4.25 -10.49
N GLY A 328 -17.90 3.47 -10.16
CA GLY A 328 -19.25 4.01 -9.87
C GLY A 328 -19.26 4.84 -8.59
N TRP A 329 -18.52 4.41 -7.58
CA TRP A 329 -18.44 5.12 -6.30
C TRP A 329 -17.73 6.47 -6.40
N ARG A 330 -16.67 6.55 -7.21
CA ARG A 330 -15.92 7.78 -7.47
C ARG A 330 -16.72 8.84 -8.24
N TRP A 331 -17.76 8.45 -9.00
CA TRP A 331 -18.65 9.37 -9.70
C TRP A 331 -19.69 10.00 -8.76
N ILE A 332 -20.25 9.20 -7.84
CA ILE A 332 -21.23 9.63 -6.82
C ILE A 332 -20.61 10.64 -5.85
N ARG A 333 -19.36 10.41 -5.42
CA ARG A 333 -18.63 11.35 -4.54
C ARG A 333 -18.30 12.71 -5.19
N ARG A 334 -18.38 12.83 -6.53
CA ARG A 334 -17.95 14.02 -7.29
C ARG A 334 -19.08 14.96 -7.71
N ASN A 335 -20.34 14.53 -7.71
CA ASN A 335 -21.46 15.35 -8.19
C ASN A 335 -22.63 15.38 -7.18
N PRO A 336 -22.48 15.98 -5.99
CA PRO A 336 -23.48 15.90 -4.92
C PRO A 336 -24.85 16.48 -5.33
N ALA A 337 -24.89 17.52 -6.17
CA ALA A 337 -26.13 18.14 -6.63
C ALA A 337 -26.91 17.27 -7.64
N ILE A 338 -26.22 16.65 -8.61
CA ILE A 338 -26.83 15.69 -9.55
C ILE A 338 -27.21 14.41 -8.79
N SER A 339 -26.38 13.97 -7.84
CA SER A 339 -26.65 12.81 -6.96
C SER A 339 -27.85 13.05 -6.03
N ALA A 340 -28.09 14.28 -5.59
CA ALA A 340 -29.26 14.67 -4.82
C ALA A 340 -30.52 14.71 -5.69
N ALA A 341 -30.46 15.27 -6.91
CA ALA A 341 -31.58 15.27 -7.84
C ALA A 341 -31.93 13.86 -8.36
N SER A 342 -30.91 13.07 -8.73
CA SER A 342 -31.05 11.65 -9.05
C SER A 342 -31.47 10.83 -7.84
N GLY A 343 -31.03 11.19 -6.63
CA GLY A 343 -31.45 10.58 -5.37
C GLY A 343 -32.91 10.87 -5.03
N ILE A 344 -33.40 12.09 -5.25
CA ILE A 344 -34.81 12.47 -5.06
C ILE A 344 -35.70 11.80 -6.12
N ALA A 345 -35.28 11.80 -7.38
CA ALA A 345 -35.98 11.08 -8.44
C ALA A 345 -35.99 9.56 -8.18
N MET A 346 -34.87 9.01 -7.70
CA MET A 346 -34.73 7.60 -7.33
C MET A 346 -35.51 7.27 -6.07
N MET A 347 -35.64 8.18 -5.08
CA MET A 347 -36.51 8.02 -3.91
C MET A 347 -37.99 8.14 -4.25
N ALA A 348 -38.37 8.99 -5.21
CA ALA A 348 -39.73 9.08 -5.72
C ALA A 348 -40.11 7.82 -6.51
N THR A 349 -39.18 7.27 -7.31
CA THR A 349 -39.38 5.97 -7.97
C THR A 349 -39.30 4.80 -6.99
N LEU A 350 -38.41 4.81 -5.99
CA LEU A 350 -38.36 3.80 -4.93
C LEU A 350 -39.63 3.83 -4.08
N GLY A 351 -40.16 5.01 -3.77
CA GLY A 351 -41.43 5.18 -3.07
C GLY A 351 -42.61 4.63 -3.89
N LEU A 352 -42.57 4.80 -5.22
CA LEU A 352 -43.55 4.22 -6.14
C LEU A 352 -43.40 2.69 -6.25
N ILE A 353 -42.17 2.17 -6.28
CA ILE A 353 -41.84 0.72 -6.35
C ILE A 353 -42.14 0.02 -5.02
N VAL A 354 -41.91 0.68 -3.88
CA VAL A 354 -42.26 0.18 -2.54
C VAL A 354 -43.78 0.20 -2.33
N SER A 355 -44.47 1.21 -2.89
CA SER A 355 -45.95 1.26 -2.92
C SER A 355 -46.56 0.23 -3.87
N LEU A 356 -45.80 -0.24 -4.86
CA LEU A 356 -46.20 -1.26 -5.85
C LEU A 356 -45.36 -2.53 -5.66
N GLY A 357 -45.38 -3.09 -4.44
CA GLY A 357 -45.06 -4.48 -4.10
C GLY A 357 -43.97 -5.20 -4.91
N GLY A 358 -42.75 -5.24 -4.36
CA GLY A 358 -41.73 -6.23 -4.72
C GLY A 358 -40.31 -5.79 -4.34
N LYS A 359 -39.74 -6.35 -3.27
CA LYS A 359 -38.29 -6.20 -2.99
C LYS A 359 -37.52 -6.94 -4.10
N PRO A 360 -36.55 -6.31 -4.80
CA PRO A 360 -35.67 -7.05 -5.68
C PRO A 360 -34.66 -7.82 -4.83
N THR A 361 -34.93 -9.10 -4.61
CA THR A 361 -33.89 -10.07 -4.27
C THR A 361 -33.00 -10.19 -5.50
N THR A 362 -31.77 -9.68 -5.42
CA THR A 362 -30.75 -10.11 -6.37
C THR A 362 -30.39 -11.54 -5.97
N ASP A 363 -31.00 -12.50 -6.64
CA ASP A 363 -30.75 -13.93 -6.42
C ASP A 363 -29.29 -14.21 -6.77
N ILE A 364 -28.40 -14.23 -5.78
CA ILE A 364 -27.03 -14.71 -5.97
C ILE A 364 -27.16 -16.23 -6.13
N PRO A 365 -26.75 -16.81 -7.26
CA PRO A 365 -26.96 -18.24 -7.49
C PRO A 365 -26.21 -19.04 -6.43
N ARG A 366 -26.96 -19.87 -5.68
CA ARG A 366 -26.42 -20.79 -4.69
C ARG A 366 -25.48 -21.81 -5.34
N ARG A 367 -24.53 -22.31 -4.56
CA ARG A 367 -23.58 -23.36 -4.94
C ARG A 367 -23.96 -24.65 -4.26
N THR A 368 -23.98 -25.74 -5.03
CA THR A 368 -23.97 -27.09 -4.47
C THR A 368 -22.58 -27.34 -3.89
N VAL A 369 -22.51 -27.51 -2.58
CA VAL A 369 -21.29 -27.65 -1.79
C VAL A 369 -21.26 -29.03 -1.16
N THR A 370 -20.12 -29.70 -1.24
CA THR A 370 -19.85 -30.97 -0.59
C THR A 370 -18.73 -30.80 0.42
N ILE A 371 -18.88 -31.38 1.62
CA ILE A 371 -17.83 -31.40 2.64
C ILE A 371 -17.85 -32.74 3.37
N ASP A 372 -16.65 -33.25 3.65
CA ASP A 372 -16.44 -34.51 4.37
C ASP A 372 -15.78 -34.26 5.74
N THR A 373 -15.78 -35.27 6.60
CA THR A 373 -15.16 -35.21 7.92
C THR A 373 -14.30 -36.43 8.19
N VAL A 374 -13.33 -36.27 9.09
CA VAL A 374 -12.48 -37.35 9.60
C VAL A 374 -12.61 -37.39 11.12
N PRO A 375 -13.23 -38.43 11.71
CA PRO A 375 -13.89 -39.55 11.04
C PRO A 375 -15.16 -39.12 10.28
N THR A 376 -15.55 -39.90 9.28
CA THR A 376 -16.79 -39.71 8.50
C THR A 376 -18.02 -39.92 9.41
N GLY A 377 -19.17 -39.36 9.03
CA GLY A 377 -20.42 -39.51 9.79
C GLY A 377 -20.63 -38.44 10.87
N ALA A 378 -19.86 -37.35 10.88
CA ALA A 378 -20.14 -36.23 11.77
C ALA A 378 -21.35 -35.42 11.29
N THR A 379 -22.14 -34.89 12.22
CA THR A 379 -23.16 -33.87 11.93
C THR A 379 -22.45 -32.54 11.63
N VAL A 380 -22.74 -31.94 10.48
CA VAL A 380 -22.14 -30.68 10.03
C VAL A 380 -23.17 -29.56 10.10
N VAL A 381 -22.79 -28.40 10.63
CA VAL A 381 -23.63 -27.19 10.68
C VAL A 381 -22.86 -26.02 10.08
N PHE A 382 -23.52 -25.25 9.22
CA PHE A 382 -22.94 -24.05 8.60
C PHE A 382 -23.56 -22.80 9.21
N TYR A 383 -22.73 -21.92 9.77
CA TYR A 383 -23.14 -20.60 10.24
C TYR A 383 -22.58 -19.55 9.29
N PRO A 384 -23.42 -18.81 8.55
CA PRO A 384 -22.97 -17.68 7.75
C PRO A 384 -22.26 -16.67 8.67
N LEU A 385 -21.12 -16.13 8.22
CA LEU A 385 -20.48 -15.04 8.94
C LEU A 385 -21.15 -13.71 8.57
N SER A 386 -21.43 -12.91 9.58
CA SER A 386 -21.93 -11.56 9.41
C SER A 386 -20.97 -10.75 8.53
N PRO A 387 -21.47 -10.10 7.47
CA PRO A 387 -20.63 -9.23 6.66
C PRO A 387 -20.19 -7.98 7.43
N ASP A 388 -20.79 -7.69 8.60
CA ASP A 388 -20.54 -6.48 9.38
C ASP A 388 -19.43 -6.63 10.40
N ASN A 389 -19.45 -7.69 11.20
CA ASN A 389 -18.46 -7.91 12.26
C ASN A 389 -17.72 -9.24 12.13
N GLY A 390 -18.14 -10.13 11.23
CA GLY A 390 -17.49 -11.43 11.03
C GLY A 390 -17.89 -12.47 12.07
N GLU A 391 -18.83 -12.13 12.97
CA GLU A 391 -19.40 -13.07 13.92
C GLU A 391 -20.32 -14.07 13.20
N PRO A 392 -20.35 -15.34 13.64
CA PRO A 392 -21.28 -16.33 13.10
C PRO A 392 -22.72 -15.98 13.48
N LEU A 393 -23.60 -15.97 12.48
CA LEU A 393 -25.04 -15.74 12.63
C LEU A 393 -25.71 -17.05 13.04
N LEU A 394 -25.80 -17.29 14.35
CA LEU A 394 -26.30 -18.55 14.92
C LEU A 394 -27.78 -18.81 14.61
N ASP A 395 -28.57 -17.76 14.49
CA ASP A 395 -29.98 -17.78 14.09
C ASP A 395 -30.19 -18.15 12.61
N GLN A 396 -29.13 -18.11 11.80
CA GLN A 396 -29.12 -18.46 10.37
C GLN A 396 -28.38 -19.77 10.10
N ALA A 397 -28.28 -20.64 11.11
CA ALA A 397 -27.63 -21.94 10.99
C ALA A 397 -28.31 -22.80 9.91
N ILE A 398 -27.49 -23.41 9.05
CA ILE A 398 -27.92 -24.34 8.02
C ILE A 398 -27.45 -25.73 8.44
N VAL A 399 -28.41 -26.61 8.71
CA VAL A 399 -28.17 -27.99 9.14
C VAL A 399 -28.63 -28.93 8.02
N PRO A 400 -27.70 -29.53 7.25
CA PRO A 400 -28.03 -30.60 6.33
C PRO A 400 -28.67 -31.78 7.10
N PRO A 401 -29.65 -32.48 6.49
CA PRO A 401 -30.33 -33.60 7.15
C PRO A 401 -29.45 -34.86 7.26
N GLU A 402 -28.41 -34.95 6.45
CA GLU A 402 -27.48 -36.09 6.38
C GLU A 402 -26.22 -35.82 7.22
N GLN A 403 -25.54 -36.89 7.64
CA GLN A 403 -24.21 -36.82 8.23
C GLN A 403 -23.14 -36.79 7.13
N ALA A 404 -21.93 -36.32 7.46
CA ALA A 404 -20.82 -36.22 6.50
C ALA A 404 -20.49 -37.57 5.83
N PRO A 405 -20.22 -37.59 4.51
CA PRO A 405 -20.11 -36.44 3.60
C PRO A 405 -21.48 -35.80 3.30
N VAL A 406 -21.59 -34.49 3.49
CA VAL A 406 -22.85 -33.75 3.27
C VAL A 406 -22.79 -32.98 1.97
N THR A 407 -23.91 -32.96 1.24
CA THR A 407 -24.10 -32.08 0.07
C THR A 407 -25.23 -31.09 0.35
N VAL A 408 -24.95 -29.79 0.24
CA VAL A 408 -25.88 -28.72 0.61
C VAL A 408 -25.79 -27.55 -0.37
N SER A 409 -26.92 -26.88 -0.61
CA SER A 409 -26.97 -25.67 -1.44
C SER A 409 -26.75 -24.43 -0.56
N LEU A 410 -25.61 -23.74 -0.74
CA LEU A 410 -25.21 -22.59 0.07
C LEU A 410 -25.05 -21.33 -0.78
N GLU A 411 -25.28 -20.18 -0.17
CA GLU A 411 -24.95 -18.89 -0.80
C GLU A 411 -23.42 -18.68 -0.80
N PRO A 412 -22.86 -18.00 -1.82
CA PRO A 412 -21.46 -17.61 -1.78
C PRO A 412 -21.16 -16.70 -0.58
N GLY A 413 -20.11 -17.01 0.18
CA GLY A 413 -19.79 -16.28 1.41
C GLY A 413 -18.79 -17.01 2.31
N ASP A 414 -18.52 -16.41 3.46
CA ASP A 414 -17.70 -17.00 4.51
C ASP A 414 -18.58 -17.66 5.57
N TYR A 415 -18.17 -18.84 6.02
CA TYR A 415 -18.91 -19.66 6.98
C TYR A 415 -18.00 -20.11 8.12
N LEU A 416 -18.53 -20.09 9.34
CA LEU A 416 -18.07 -20.98 10.40
C LEU A 416 -18.77 -22.33 10.21
N VAL A 417 -18.00 -23.39 10.03
CA VAL A 417 -18.51 -24.75 9.84
C VAL A 417 -18.16 -25.58 11.07
N GLN A 418 -19.19 -26.13 11.70
CA GLN A 418 -19.06 -26.96 12.89
C GLN A 418 -19.32 -28.42 12.53
N ALA A 419 -18.40 -29.32 12.85
CA ALA A 419 -18.60 -30.75 12.76
C ALA A 419 -18.63 -31.36 14.16
N VAL A 420 -19.61 -32.21 14.45
CA VAL A 420 -19.79 -32.88 15.76
C VAL A 420 -19.98 -34.39 15.55
N THR A 421 -19.32 -35.22 16.34
CA THR A 421 -19.51 -36.68 16.32
C THR A 421 -19.49 -37.27 17.72
N GLU A 422 -20.23 -38.37 17.90
CA GLU A 422 -20.22 -39.20 19.11
C GLU A 422 -19.45 -40.52 18.90
N ALA A 423 -19.09 -40.86 17.66
CA ALA A 423 -18.59 -42.18 17.27
C ALA A 423 -17.24 -42.56 17.90
N ALA A 424 -16.45 -41.58 18.36
CA ALA A 424 -15.13 -41.77 18.97
C ALA A 424 -14.99 -41.06 20.32
N GLY A 425 -16.10 -40.92 21.05
CA GLY A 425 -16.25 -39.97 22.14
C GLY A 425 -16.72 -38.62 21.61
N TYR A 426 -17.56 -37.93 22.39
CA TYR A 426 -18.15 -36.64 22.00
C TYR A 426 -17.05 -35.63 21.65
N THR A 427 -16.88 -35.36 20.36
CA THR A 427 -15.83 -34.47 19.83
C THR A 427 -16.41 -33.57 18.76
N PHE A 428 -15.82 -32.39 18.60
CA PHE A 428 -16.24 -31.44 17.58
C PHE A 428 -15.08 -30.56 17.11
N HIS A 429 -15.26 -29.92 15.96
CA HIS A 429 -14.35 -28.90 15.45
C HIS A 429 -15.15 -27.79 14.77
N GLN A 430 -14.74 -26.55 15.00
CA GLN A 430 -15.21 -25.37 14.30
C GLN A 430 -14.11 -24.83 13.38
N VAL A 431 -14.33 -24.85 12.07
CA VAL A 431 -13.38 -24.39 11.06
C VAL A 431 -14.02 -23.33 10.17
N TYR A 432 -13.19 -22.48 9.55
CA TYR A 432 -13.69 -21.51 8.58
C TYR A 432 -13.68 -22.10 7.17
N ARG A 433 -14.71 -21.81 6.38
CA ARG A 433 -14.75 -22.20 4.96
C ARG A 433 -15.38 -21.08 4.12
N ARG A 434 -14.87 -20.89 2.91
CA ARG A 434 -15.42 -19.98 1.92
C ARG A 434 -16.15 -20.74 0.81
N VAL A 435 -17.40 -20.35 0.57
CA VAL A 435 -18.18 -20.79 -0.59
C VAL A 435 -17.98 -19.79 -1.74
N PRO A 436 -17.51 -20.22 -2.92
CA PRO A 436 -17.09 -19.31 -3.98
C PRO A 436 -18.24 -18.74 -4.82
N SER A 437 -18.15 -17.46 -5.17
CA SER A 437 -19.13 -16.81 -6.06
C SER A 437 -18.96 -17.20 -7.53
N ARG A 438 -17.75 -17.54 -7.98
CA ARG A 438 -17.42 -18.00 -9.35
C ARG A 438 -16.40 -19.14 -9.31
N SER A 439 -16.40 -19.99 -10.33
CA SER A 439 -15.35 -20.98 -10.57
C SER A 439 -14.02 -20.24 -10.89
N GLY A 440 -13.03 -20.33 -10.00
CA GLY A 440 -11.75 -19.64 -10.15
C GLY A 440 -10.89 -19.72 -8.88
N ILE A 441 -9.57 -19.49 -9.05
CA ILE A 441 -8.43 -19.58 -8.12
C ILE A 441 -8.76 -20.08 -6.69
N SER A 442 -8.42 -21.35 -6.44
CA SER A 442 -8.30 -21.94 -5.10
C SER A 442 -7.02 -21.41 -4.42
N TYR A 443 -7.11 -21.02 -3.16
CA TYR A 443 -5.96 -20.59 -2.36
C TYR A 443 -5.25 -21.80 -1.73
N SER A 444 -4.04 -21.63 -1.22
CA SER A 444 -3.33 -22.70 -0.51
C SER A 444 -3.93 -23.03 0.85
N GLN A 445 -4.64 -22.08 1.47
CA GLN A 445 -5.17 -22.25 2.82
C GLN A 445 -6.53 -22.97 2.83
N PRO A 446 -6.74 -23.99 3.69
CA PRO A 446 -7.96 -24.80 3.71
C PRO A 446 -9.27 -23.99 3.72
N HIS A 447 -9.32 -22.92 4.53
CA HIS A 447 -10.51 -22.07 4.67
C HIS A 447 -10.84 -21.23 3.42
N LEU A 448 -9.88 -21.07 2.51
CA LEU A 448 -10.03 -20.35 1.24
C LEU A 448 -9.88 -21.26 0.02
N SER A 449 -9.74 -22.56 0.23
CA SER A 449 -9.50 -23.53 -0.82
C SER A 449 -10.73 -24.41 -1.04
N TRP A 450 -10.96 -24.77 -2.28
CA TRP A 450 -11.98 -25.72 -2.69
C TRP A 450 -11.58 -26.36 -4.02
N ASN A 451 -12.18 -27.51 -4.31
CA ASN A 451 -12.11 -28.15 -5.62
C ASN A 451 -13.46 -28.00 -6.33
N VAL A 452 -13.46 -28.01 -7.66
CA VAL A 452 -14.69 -28.01 -8.45
C VAL A 452 -14.83 -29.40 -9.08
N ASN A 453 -15.91 -30.09 -8.76
CA ASN A 453 -16.25 -31.40 -9.31
C ASN A 453 -16.68 -31.29 -10.78
N LYS A 454 -16.69 -32.42 -11.50
CA LYS A 454 -17.04 -32.47 -12.93
C LYS A 454 -18.45 -31.96 -13.23
N ASP A 455 -19.37 -32.08 -12.28
CA ASP A 455 -20.75 -31.60 -12.36
C ASP A 455 -20.92 -30.12 -11.98
N GLY A 456 -19.81 -29.43 -11.64
CA GLY A 456 -19.80 -28.03 -11.23
C GLY A 456 -20.08 -27.79 -9.74
N SER A 457 -20.28 -28.85 -8.94
CA SER A 457 -20.36 -28.74 -7.48
C SER A 457 -19.00 -28.41 -6.85
N VAL A 458 -19.03 -27.78 -5.68
CA VAL A 458 -17.83 -27.30 -4.97
C VAL A 458 -17.51 -28.27 -3.84
N GLN A 459 -16.34 -28.90 -3.87
CA GLN A 459 -15.83 -29.72 -2.78
C GLN A 459 -14.97 -28.85 -1.84
N LEU A 460 -15.43 -28.65 -0.62
CA LEU A 460 -14.64 -27.99 0.44
C LEU A 460 -13.64 -28.97 1.06
N HIS A 461 -12.60 -28.41 1.68
CA HIS A 461 -11.62 -29.20 2.44
C HIS A 461 -12.29 -29.88 3.63
N GLU A 462 -11.95 -31.15 3.84
CA GLU A 462 -12.49 -31.99 4.92
C GLU A 462 -12.23 -31.37 6.31
N ILE A 463 -13.07 -31.73 7.28
CA ILE A 463 -12.91 -31.29 8.67
C ILE A 463 -12.36 -32.45 9.49
N LYS A 464 -11.16 -32.29 10.06
CA LYS A 464 -10.55 -33.28 10.95
C LYS A 464 -10.97 -33.00 12.39
N LEU A 465 -11.67 -33.93 13.02
CA LEU A 465 -12.10 -33.77 14.41
C LEU A 465 -10.94 -34.13 15.35
N PRO A 466 -10.50 -33.20 16.22
CA PRO A 466 -9.40 -33.45 17.15
C PRO A 466 -9.90 -34.29 18.34
N PRO A 467 -9.01 -34.95 19.08
CA PRO A 467 -9.37 -35.61 20.33
C PRO A 467 -9.88 -34.59 21.36
N SER A 468 -10.67 -35.06 22.34
CA SER A 468 -11.21 -34.20 23.42
C SER A 468 -10.12 -33.53 24.26
N THR A 469 -8.91 -34.12 24.33
CA THR A 469 -7.74 -33.59 25.03
C THR A 469 -7.14 -32.33 24.39
N VAL A 470 -7.65 -31.88 23.23
CA VAL A 470 -7.15 -30.66 22.56
C VAL A 470 -7.32 -29.39 23.42
N THR A 471 -8.24 -29.43 24.39
CA THR A 471 -8.49 -28.33 25.35
C THR A 471 -7.69 -28.47 26.64
N ASP A 472 -6.85 -29.49 26.79
CA ASP A 472 -6.04 -29.68 27.99
C ASP A 472 -5.11 -28.49 28.21
N GLY A 473 -5.18 -27.90 29.41
CA GLY A 473 -4.41 -26.71 29.78
C GLY A 473 -4.98 -25.37 29.29
N MET A 474 -6.12 -25.36 28.59
CA MET A 474 -6.86 -24.13 28.25
C MET A 474 -7.71 -23.65 29.44
N VAL A 475 -8.02 -22.35 29.44
CA VAL A 475 -8.85 -21.69 30.45
C VAL A 475 -10.27 -21.53 29.95
N GLU A 476 -11.25 -21.92 30.76
CA GLU A 476 -12.67 -21.72 30.46
C GLU A 476 -13.14 -20.32 30.87
N PHE A 477 -13.81 -19.65 29.94
CA PHE A 477 -14.55 -18.41 30.15
C PHE A 477 -16.04 -18.69 29.97
N ALA A 478 -16.84 -18.36 30.98
CA ALA A 478 -18.27 -18.65 30.99
C ALA A 478 -19.08 -17.87 29.93
N GLY A 479 -18.50 -16.82 29.33
CA GLY A 479 -19.21 -15.93 28.42
C GLY A 479 -20.27 -15.07 29.14
N ALA A 480 -21.07 -14.33 28.36
CA ALA A 480 -22.20 -13.55 28.85
C ALA A 480 -23.17 -13.23 27.72
N ASP A 481 -24.48 -13.23 28.00
CA ASP A 481 -25.50 -12.87 27.02
C ASP A 481 -25.50 -11.37 26.67
N ASN A 482 -25.11 -10.54 27.63
CA ASN A 482 -25.07 -9.07 27.52
C ASN A 482 -23.68 -8.55 27.90
N PHE A 483 -22.68 -8.92 27.11
CA PHE A 483 -21.34 -8.35 27.23
C PHE A 483 -21.33 -6.93 26.64
N THR A 484 -20.85 -5.98 27.43
CA THR A 484 -20.77 -4.57 27.06
C THR A 484 -19.46 -4.29 26.33
N ALA A 485 -19.47 -4.36 25.00
CA ALA A 485 -18.31 -4.11 24.15
C ALA A 485 -18.14 -2.61 23.85
N ARG A 486 -16.88 -2.16 23.70
CA ARG A 486 -16.53 -0.73 23.54
C ARG A 486 -15.41 -0.50 22.55
N ASP A 487 -15.52 0.53 21.71
CA ASP A 487 -14.45 0.92 20.80
C ASP A 487 -13.45 1.82 21.54
N GLY A 488 -12.25 1.32 21.86
CA GLY A 488 -11.24 2.09 22.58
C GLY A 488 -10.67 3.29 21.80
N SER A 489 -10.89 3.37 20.48
CA SER A 489 -10.54 4.56 19.68
C SER A 489 -11.56 5.70 19.82
N LEU A 490 -12.74 5.38 20.36
CA LEU A 490 -13.87 6.27 20.58
C LEU A 490 -14.37 6.02 22.00
N ASP A 491 -13.57 6.33 23.03
CA ASP A 491 -13.98 6.16 24.43
C ASP A 491 -15.30 6.89 24.76
N ASP A 492 -15.65 7.93 23.98
CA ASP A 492 -16.92 8.67 24.05
C ASP A 492 -18.09 7.99 23.34
N ALA A 493 -17.86 6.93 22.57
CA ALA A 493 -18.92 6.21 21.88
C ALA A 493 -19.75 5.40 22.89
N PRO A 494 -21.09 5.35 22.71
CA PRO A 494 -21.93 4.55 23.57
C PRO A 494 -21.57 3.06 23.41
N PRO A 495 -21.42 2.32 24.52
CA PRO A 495 -21.20 0.89 24.45
C PRO A 495 -22.40 0.21 23.79
N PHE A 496 -22.17 -0.95 23.19
CA PHE A 496 -23.25 -1.80 22.68
C PHE A 496 -23.18 -3.19 23.31
N GLN A 497 -24.32 -3.88 23.31
CA GLN A 497 -24.45 -5.20 23.89
C GLN A 497 -24.18 -6.27 22.84
N GLN A 498 -23.39 -7.26 23.21
CA GLN A 498 -23.03 -8.39 22.39
C GLN A 498 -23.09 -9.67 23.23
N SER A 499 -23.61 -10.76 22.67
CA SER A 499 -23.51 -12.07 23.32
C SER A 499 -22.14 -12.68 23.03
N VAL A 500 -21.50 -13.21 24.08
CA VAL A 500 -20.27 -14.00 24.02
C VAL A 500 -20.60 -15.38 24.57
N GLN A 501 -20.56 -16.40 23.71
CA GLN A 501 -20.80 -17.78 24.11
C GLN A 501 -19.65 -18.32 24.97
N PRO A 502 -19.88 -19.30 25.86
CA PRO A 502 -18.81 -19.93 26.62
C PRO A 502 -17.70 -20.47 25.71
N PHE A 503 -16.44 -20.19 26.05
CA PHE A 503 -15.28 -20.58 25.27
C PHE A 503 -14.10 -20.97 26.16
N VAL A 504 -13.17 -21.74 25.61
CA VAL A 504 -11.88 -22.05 26.23
C VAL A 504 -10.75 -21.40 25.43
N MET A 505 -9.74 -20.86 26.10
CA MET A 505 -8.65 -20.10 25.49
C MET A 505 -7.27 -20.63 25.94
N ASP A 506 -6.29 -20.60 25.03
CA ASP A 506 -4.91 -20.91 25.37
C ASP A 506 -4.34 -19.91 26.38
N VAL A 507 -3.52 -20.41 27.30
CA VAL A 507 -2.89 -19.61 28.36
C VAL A 507 -1.86 -18.62 27.82
N THR A 508 -1.35 -18.83 26.60
CA THR A 508 -0.36 -17.97 25.94
C THR A 508 -0.66 -17.89 24.44
N GLU A 509 0.05 -17.01 23.75
CA GLU A 509 0.15 -17.03 22.29
C GLU A 509 0.72 -18.36 21.79
N VAL A 510 0.44 -18.69 20.53
CA VAL A 510 1.01 -19.88 19.90
C VAL A 510 2.53 -19.72 19.81
N THR A 511 3.30 -20.69 20.29
CA THR A 511 4.76 -20.60 20.36
C THR A 511 5.47 -21.33 19.22
N VAL A 512 6.73 -20.95 18.97
CA VAL A 512 7.62 -21.66 18.04
C VAL A 512 7.75 -23.14 18.41
N GLY A 513 7.84 -23.46 19.70
CA GLY A 513 7.91 -24.83 20.21
C GLY A 513 6.66 -25.64 19.90
N GLN A 514 5.47 -25.05 20.03
CA GLN A 514 4.21 -25.72 19.68
C GLN A 514 4.16 -26.09 18.20
N ILE A 515 4.59 -25.20 17.31
CA ILE A 515 4.65 -25.50 15.87
C ILE A 515 5.69 -26.56 15.55
N LYS A 516 6.88 -26.51 16.16
CA LYS A 516 7.90 -27.55 15.98
C LYS A 516 7.41 -28.92 16.45
N ALA A 517 6.74 -28.98 17.61
CA ALA A 517 6.17 -30.22 18.14
C ALA A 517 5.08 -30.78 17.21
N TRP A 518 4.21 -29.91 16.67
CA TRP A 518 3.23 -30.30 15.67
C TRP A 518 3.89 -30.84 14.39
N MET A 519 4.90 -30.15 13.85
CA MET A 519 5.64 -30.58 12.65
C MET A 519 6.28 -31.96 12.85
N ALA A 520 6.88 -32.19 14.01
CA ALA A 520 7.47 -33.48 14.37
C ALA A 520 6.42 -34.60 14.44
N LYS A 521 5.24 -34.32 15.03
CA LYS A 521 4.13 -35.27 15.11
C LYS A 521 3.59 -35.64 13.72
N GLU A 522 3.45 -34.66 12.83
CA GLU A 522 2.97 -34.85 11.46
C GLU A 522 4.05 -35.37 10.49
N GLN A 523 5.26 -35.64 10.99
CA GLN A 523 6.41 -36.10 10.20
C GLN A 523 6.68 -35.19 8.98
N THR A 524 6.44 -33.88 9.13
CA THR A 524 6.72 -32.88 8.10
C THR A 524 7.88 -31.98 8.53
N THR A 525 8.79 -31.71 7.59
CA THR A 525 9.86 -30.71 7.77
C THR A 525 9.46 -29.34 7.24
N ALA A 526 8.33 -29.25 6.54
CA ALA A 526 7.78 -27.99 6.07
C ALA A 526 6.76 -27.47 7.11
N PRO A 527 6.86 -26.20 7.54
CA PRO A 527 5.80 -25.57 8.30
C PRO A 527 4.50 -25.62 7.48
N PRO A 528 3.34 -25.48 8.12
CA PRO A 528 2.07 -25.46 7.41
C PRO A 528 2.01 -24.25 6.45
N MET A 529 2.52 -24.43 5.20
CA MET A 529 2.46 -23.65 3.95
C MET A 529 1.76 -22.26 3.95
N PRO A 530 2.18 -21.28 3.09
CA PRO A 530 3.55 -20.94 2.67
C PRO A 530 3.91 -19.43 2.74
N PHE A 531 5.22 -19.16 2.78
CA PHE A 531 5.93 -17.86 2.75
C PHE A 531 6.05 -17.10 4.09
N HIS A 532 7.30 -16.94 4.55
CA HIS A 532 7.74 -16.14 5.72
C HIS A 532 7.73 -16.81 7.10
N PHE A 533 7.83 -18.15 7.19
CA PHE A 533 8.40 -18.74 8.41
C PHE A 533 9.91 -18.45 8.46
N MET A 534 10.24 -17.22 8.83
CA MET A 534 11.58 -16.85 9.28
C MET A 534 11.39 -16.34 10.70
N PRO A 535 11.41 -17.22 11.72
CA PRO A 535 11.55 -16.73 13.09
C PRO A 535 12.76 -15.80 13.11
N LYS A 536 12.62 -14.64 13.77
CA LYS A 536 13.74 -13.72 14.01
C LYS A 536 14.95 -14.55 14.46
N GLU A 537 16.15 -14.28 13.95
CA GLU A 537 17.33 -15.02 14.39
C GLU A 537 17.43 -14.95 15.93
N GLY A 538 17.56 -16.12 16.58
CA GLY A 538 17.64 -16.22 18.04
C GLY A 538 16.34 -16.52 18.81
N LEU A 539 15.18 -16.73 18.15
CA LEU A 539 13.98 -17.18 18.87
C LEU A 539 14.12 -18.61 19.43
N THR A 540 13.73 -18.78 20.70
CA THR A 540 13.64 -20.09 21.37
C THR A 540 12.24 -20.69 21.24
N ASP A 541 12.07 -21.95 21.65
CA ASP A 541 10.77 -22.65 21.61
C ASP A 541 9.68 -21.99 22.48
N ASP A 542 10.09 -21.20 23.48
CA ASP A 542 9.19 -20.47 24.38
C ASP A 542 8.79 -19.08 23.84
N HIS A 543 9.28 -18.69 22.66
CA HIS A 543 8.86 -17.43 22.04
C HIS A 543 7.52 -17.61 21.30
N PRO A 544 6.66 -16.58 21.33
CA PRO A 544 5.52 -16.52 20.43
C PRO A 544 5.92 -16.67 18.96
N LEU A 545 5.03 -17.27 18.20
CA LEU A 545 5.09 -17.33 16.76
C LEU A 545 4.64 -15.98 16.17
N THR A 546 5.54 -15.33 15.43
CA THR A 546 5.30 -14.03 14.78
C THR A 546 5.55 -14.12 13.28
N HIS A 547 5.38 -13.01 12.55
CA HIS A 547 5.44 -13.01 11.08
C HIS A 547 4.41 -13.96 10.44
N VAL A 548 3.22 -14.03 11.03
CA VAL A 548 2.11 -14.86 10.53
C VAL A 548 1.03 -13.96 9.98
N ALA A 549 0.67 -14.09 8.70
CA ALA A 549 -0.48 -13.40 8.13
C ALA A 549 -1.80 -14.00 8.65
N TYR A 550 -2.91 -13.28 8.52
CA TYR A 550 -4.20 -13.70 9.07
C TYR A 550 -4.62 -15.10 8.59
N ASP A 551 -4.53 -15.33 7.27
CA ASP A 551 -4.96 -16.60 6.68
C ASP A 551 -4.08 -17.77 7.13
N ASP A 552 -2.80 -17.52 7.42
CA ASP A 552 -1.88 -18.51 7.97
C ASP A 552 -2.21 -18.81 9.43
N ALA A 553 -2.55 -17.79 10.23
CA ALA A 553 -2.98 -17.96 11.62
C ALA A 553 -4.26 -18.83 11.71
N VAL A 554 -5.24 -18.58 10.83
CA VAL A 554 -6.46 -19.40 10.74
C VAL A 554 -6.12 -20.86 10.39
N ALA A 555 -5.26 -21.07 9.39
CA ALA A 555 -4.88 -22.41 8.96
C ALA A 555 -4.06 -23.17 10.02
N ILE A 556 -3.18 -22.49 10.74
CA ILE A 556 -2.40 -23.06 11.84
C ILE A 556 -3.32 -23.41 13.00
N ALA A 557 -4.23 -22.52 13.40
CA ALA A 557 -5.19 -22.80 14.46
C ALA A 557 -6.04 -24.03 14.14
N GLU A 558 -6.54 -24.16 12.91
CA GLU A 558 -7.27 -25.35 12.44
C GLU A 558 -6.43 -26.62 12.57
N LYS A 559 -5.14 -26.58 12.19
CA LYS A 559 -4.23 -27.72 12.32
C LYS A 559 -3.93 -28.12 13.77
N LEU A 560 -3.98 -27.15 14.69
CA LEU A 560 -3.89 -27.38 16.12
C LEU A 560 -5.21 -27.88 16.73
N GLY A 561 -6.26 -28.06 15.91
CA GLY A 561 -7.57 -28.48 16.37
C GLY A 561 -8.35 -27.34 17.02
N LYS A 562 -8.06 -26.08 16.72
CA LYS A 562 -8.61 -24.90 17.38
C LYS A 562 -8.98 -23.83 16.34
N ARG A 563 -9.35 -22.63 16.79
CA ARG A 563 -9.52 -21.44 15.94
C ARG A 563 -8.93 -20.21 16.61
N ILE A 564 -8.71 -19.14 15.87
CA ILE A 564 -8.38 -17.84 16.46
C ILE A 564 -9.61 -17.23 17.16
N PRO A 565 -9.43 -16.38 18.20
CA PRO A 565 -10.53 -15.76 18.93
C PRO A 565 -11.33 -14.80 18.06
N THR A 566 -12.61 -14.67 18.37
CA THR A 566 -13.34 -13.50 17.91
C THR A 566 -12.90 -12.25 18.67
N GLU A 567 -13.19 -11.07 18.12
CA GLU A 567 -12.86 -9.80 18.77
C GLU A 567 -13.51 -9.70 20.17
N PHE A 568 -14.73 -10.20 20.32
CA PHE A 568 -15.45 -10.16 21.59
C PHE A 568 -14.97 -11.21 22.58
N GLU A 569 -14.58 -12.40 22.13
CA GLU A 569 -13.93 -13.39 23.01
C GLU A 569 -12.62 -12.85 23.57
N PHE A 570 -11.83 -12.17 22.74
CA PHE A 570 -10.58 -11.53 23.17
C PHE A 570 -10.85 -10.42 24.19
N GLU A 571 -11.74 -9.47 23.88
CA GLU A 571 -12.05 -8.36 24.79
C GLU A 571 -12.68 -8.87 26.10
N PHE A 572 -13.57 -9.87 26.02
CA PHE A 572 -14.19 -10.50 27.18
C PHE A 572 -13.12 -11.10 28.10
N ALA A 573 -12.16 -11.86 27.54
CA ALA A 573 -11.06 -12.40 28.31
C ALA A 573 -10.24 -11.28 28.96
N ALA A 574 -9.77 -10.31 28.15
CA ALA A 574 -8.86 -9.27 28.59
C ALA A 574 -9.44 -8.23 29.56
N THR A 575 -10.77 -8.10 29.63
CA THR A 575 -11.49 -7.16 30.51
C THR A 575 -12.22 -7.84 31.67
N ASN A 576 -11.96 -9.14 31.89
CA ASN A 576 -12.66 -9.95 32.88
C ASN A 576 -14.20 -9.85 32.74
N GLY A 577 -14.70 -10.13 31.53
CA GLY A 577 -16.12 -10.03 31.20
C GLY A 577 -16.66 -8.59 31.13
N GLY A 578 -15.79 -7.62 30.89
CA GLY A 578 -16.14 -6.20 30.83
C GLY A 578 -16.16 -5.50 32.19
N GLN A 579 -15.81 -6.19 33.28
CA GLN A 579 -15.80 -5.63 34.64
C GLN A 579 -14.67 -4.62 34.87
N THR A 580 -13.58 -4.71 34.10
CA THR A 580 -12.43 -3.81 34.23
C THR A 580 -12.22 -3.01 32.94
N ARG A 581 -11.64 -1.81 33.07
CA ARG A 581 -11.23 -0.97 31.93
C ARG A 581 -9.89 -1.41 31.35
N PHE A 582 -8.97 -1.82 32.20
CA PHE A 582 -7.68 -2.38 31.86
C PHE A 582 -7.59 -3.84 32.33
N PRO A 583 -6.57 -4.60 31.95
CA PRO A 583 -6.43 -5.96 32.44
C PRO A 583 -6.25 -5.96 33.96
N TRP A 584 -7.14 -6.69 34.63
CA TRP A 584 -7.05 -7.06 36.05
C TRP A 584 -7.05 -5.88 37.04
N GLY A 585 -7.59 -4.73 36.62
CA GLY A 585 -7.88 -3.55 37.43
C GLY A 585 -8.24 -2.32 36.60
N ASP A 586 -8.64 -1.23 37.26
CA ASP A 586 -8.94 0.06 36.60
C ASP A 586 -7.81 1.10 36.72
N GLY A 587 -6.68 0.72 37.33
CA GLY A 587 -5.50 1.57 37.38
C GLY A 587 -4.86 1.68 35.99
N GLU A 588 -4.60 2.90 35.53
CA GLU A 588 -3.83 3.14 34.30
C GLU A 588 -2.42 2.58 34.46
N GLN A 589 -2.15 1.45 33.81
CA GLN A 589 -0.81 0.90 33.72
C GLN A 589 -0.16 1.39 32.44
N GLU A 590 0.93 2.15 32.58
CA GLU A 590 1.78 2.48 31.45
C GLU A 590 2.62 1.27 31.08
N ILE A 591 2.53 0.82 29.82
CA ILE A 591 3.55 -0.05 29.24
C ILE A 591 4.82 0.79 29.10
N LYS A 592 5.59 0.88 30.19
CA LYS A 592 6.92 1.46 30.23
C LYS A 592 7.85 0.40 29.66
N ASP A 593 8.40 0.69 28.49
CA ASP A 593 9.35 -0.16 27.78
C ASP A 593 8.75 -1.47 27.24
N TRP A 594 8.28 -1.45 25.99
CA TRP A 594 7.82 -2.66 25.30
C TRP A 594 9.01 -3.59 25.00
N GLN A 595 8.92 -4.84 25.42
CA GLN A 595 9.91 -5.87 25.14
C GLN A 595 9.22 -7.14 24.64
N PHE A 596 9.39 -7.42 23.35
CA PHE A 596 9.08 -8.74 22.81
C PHE A 596 10.00 -9.79 23.44
N GLY A 597 9.42 -10.87 23.95
CA GLY A 597 10.18 -11.92 24.63
C GLY A 597 9.43 -13.24 24.76
N PRO A 598 10.02 -14.22 25.47
CA PRO A 598 9.40 -15.52 25.74
C PRO A 598 8.06 -15.35 26.48
N VAL A 599 7.08 -16.22 26.21
CA VAL A 599 5.75 -16.15 26.86
C VAL A 599 5.85 -16.28 28.39
N SER A 600 6.86 -16.99 28.89
CA SER A 600 7.15 -17.11 30.33
C SER A 600 7.56 -15.80 31.01
N THR A 601 8.04 -14.82 30.24
CA THR A 601 8.51 -13.52 30.74
C THR A 601 7.44 -12.43 30.72
N THR A 602 6.21 -12.78 30.31
CA THR A 602 5.09 -11.85 30.24
C THR A 602 4.82 -11.18 31.59
N ALA A 603 4.57 -9.86 31.52
CA ALA A 603 4.46 -9.01 32.68
C ALA A 603 3.39 -9.50 33.67
N THR A 604 3.65 -9.35 34.96
CA THR A 604 2.75 -9.83 36.01
C THR A 604 1.39 -9.13 36.02
N TRP A 605 1.32 -7.89 35.53
CA TRP A 605 0.08 -7.13 35.37
C TRP A 605 -0.75 -7.56 34.16
N ASP A 606 -0.26 -8.47 33.32
CA ASP A 606 -0.98 -9.02 32.18
C ASP A 606 -1.28 -10.50 32.37
N ARG A 607 -1.91 -10.82 33.50
CA ARG A 607 -2.22 -12.18 33.95
C ARG A 607 -3.66 -12.27 34.42
N THR A 608 -4.49 -13.10 33.77
CA THR A 608 -5.87 -13.31 34.22
C THR A 608 -5.93 -13.77 35.68
N PRO A 609 -7.01 -13.45 36.42
CA PRO A 609 -7.31 -14.03 37.72
C PRO A 609 -7.89 -15.46 37.61
N THR A 610 -7.71 -16.13 36.47
CA THR A 610 -8.19 -17.50 36.24
C THR A 610 -7.13 -18.51 36.65
N GLN A 611 -7.54 -19.77 36.81
CA GLN A 611 -6.63 -20.90 36.98
C GLN A 611 -6.90 -21.95 35.90
N PRO A 612 -5.93 -22.28 35.03
CA PRO A 612 -4.60 -21.66 34.91
C PRO A 612 -4.66 -20.19 34.47
N VAL A 613 -3.54 -19.49 34.62
CA VAL A 613 -3.42 -18.07 34.28
C VAL A 613 -3.20 -17.93 32.78
N VAL A 614 -3.98 -17.07 32.12
CA VAL A 614 -3.72 -16.60 30.76
C VAL A 614 -2.85 -15.35 30.84
N THR A 615 -1.82 -15.28 30.00
CA THR A 615 -0.92 -14.15 29.89
C THR A 615 -0.94 -13.54 28.49
N GLY A 616 -0.42 -12.32 28.36
CA GLY A 616 -0.13 -11.71 27.06
C GLY A 616 -1.34 -11.07 26.38
N LEU A 617 -2.49 -10.99 27.06
CA LEU A 617 -3.71 -10.41 26.49
C LEU A 617 -3.61 -8.90 26.29
N TYR A 618 -2.59 -8.26 26.86
CA TYR A 618 -2.38 -6.82 26.80
C TYR A 618 -0.92 -6.40 26.59
N SER A 619 0.02 -7.34 26.59
CA SER A 619 1.45 -7.15 26.48
C SER A 619 2.07 -8.12 25.49
N ASN A 620 3.38 -7.99 25.23
CA ASN A 620 4.13 -8.82 24.28
C ASN A 620 3.78 -8.59 22.80
N LEU A 621 2.59 -8.98 22.34
CA LEU A 621 2.20 -8.93 20.91
C LEU A 621 0.84 -8.29 20.65
N LEU A 622 0.64 -7.87 19.40
CA LEU A 622 -0.70 -7.77 18.83
C LEU A 622 -1.11 -9.13 18.27
N GLU A 623 -2.41 -9.42 18.31
CA GLU A 623 -2.94 -10.74 18.00
C GLU A 623 -4.14 -10.68 17.05
N TRP A 624 -4.11 -11.57 16.05
CA TRP A 624 -5.21 -11.71 15.10
C TRP A 624 -6.52 -12.13 15.77
N THR A 625 -7.59 -11.43 15.42
CA THR A 625 -8.97 -11.85 15.69
C THR A 625 -9.73 -12.09 14.38
N THR A 626 -10.89 -12.75 14.46
CA THR A 626 -11.70 -13.07 13.27
C THR A 626 -12.43 -11.86 12.67
N ALA A 627 -12.53 -10.75 13.42
CA ALA A 627 -13.43 -9.66 13.09
C ALA A 627 -12.96 -8.82 11.90
N TRP A 628 -13.91 -8.41 11.05
CA TRP A 628 -13.65 -7.41 10.01
C TRP A 628 -13.32 -6.06 10.64
N ALA A 629 -12.44 -5.29 10.00
CA ALA A 629 -12.16 -3.91 10.40
C ALA A 629 -13.33 -2.97 10.04
N LYS A 630 -14.46 -3.12 10.73
CA LYS A 630 -15.59 -2.18 10.69
C LYS A 630 -15.74 -1.48 12.04
N PRO A 631 -16.17 -0.21 12.08
CA PRO A 631 -16.58 0.42 13.33
C PRO A 631 -17.67 -0.41 14.00
N TYR A 632 -17.72 -0.36 15.33
CA TYR A 632 -18.86 -0.92 16.02
C TYR A 632 -20.17 -0.28 15.56
N PRO A 633 -21.30 -0.99 15.65
CA PRO A 633 -22.62 -0.47 15.30
C PRO A 633 -23.08 0.56 16.36
N ILE A 634 -22.35 1.67 16.47
CA ILE A 634 -22.81 2.90 17.12
C ILE A 634 -23.81 3.48 16.13
N GLY A 635 -25.09 3.19 16.32
CA GLY A 635 -26.13 3.77 15.49
C GLY A 635 -26.00 5.29 15.42
N GLN A 636 -26.30 5.88 14.26
CA GLN A 636 -26.71 7.29 14.18
C GLN A 636 -25.65 8.38 14.48
N MET A 637 -24.39 8.23 14.05
CA MET A 637 -23.69 9.44 13.57
C MET A 637 -24.19 9.76 12.16
N ALA A 638 -25.25 10.56 12.11
CA ALA A 638 -25.70 11.38 10.98
C ALA A 638 -25.04 11.10 9.62
N GLY A 639 -25.57 10.11 8.88
CA GLY A 639 -25.35 10.02 7.42
C GLY A 639 -23.96 9.58 6.94
N VAL A 640 -23.05 9.13 7.82
CA VAL A 640 -21.74 8.60 7.38
C VAL A 640 -21.85 7.10 7.09
N LYS A 641 -21.95 6.73 5.81
CA LYS A 641 -21.73 5.34 5.37
C LYS A 641 -20.23 5.04 5.48
N PHE A 642 -19.85 4.14 6.38
CA PHE A 642 -18.52 3.54 6.36
C PHE A 642 -18.46 2.49 5.25
N GLU A 643 -17.55 2.70 4.30
CA GLU A 643 -17.20 1.64 3.35
C GLU A 643 -16.08 0.80 3.95
N PRO A 644 -16.16 -0.55 3.88
CA PRO A 644 -15.08 -1.40 4.33
C PRO A 644 -13.80 -1.09 3.55
N LEU A 645 -12.70 -0.84 4.27
CA LEU A 645 -11.37 -0.99 3.70
C LEU A 645 -11.19 -2.48 3.39
N ILE A 646 -11.38 -2.84 2.11
CA ILE A 646 -11.39 -4.21 1.61
C ILE A 646 -10.12 -4.92 2.12
N ASP A 647 -10.30 -6.07 2.78
CA ASP A 647 -9.26 -6.98 3.30
C ASP A 647 -8.53 -6.62 4.62
N GLN A 648 -9.07 -5.75 5.48
CA GLN A 648 -8.55 -5.55 6.85
C GLN A 648 -9.25 -6.42 7.92
N ARG A 649 -8.50 -6.77 8.96
CA ARG A 649 -8.94 -7.50 10.17
C ARG A 649 -8.58 -6.70 11.42
N ILE A 650 -9.33 -6.89 12.49
CA ILE A 650 -8.97 -6.31 13.78
C ILE A 650 -7.94 -7.20 14.48
N VAL A 651 -6.88 -6.58 14.98
CA VAL A 651 -5.97 -7.19 15.94
C VAL A 651 -6.15 -6.53 17.32
N ARG A 652 -5.97 -7.33 18.38
CA ARG A 652 -6.11 -6.92 19.80
C ARG A 652 -4.82 -7.24 20.57
N GLY A 653 -4.72 -6.87 21.85
CA GLY A 653 -3.50 -7.06 22.65
C GLY A 653 -2.89 -5.71 23.05
N GLY A 654 -1.95 -5.21 22.27
CA GLY A 654 -1.22 -3.95 22.53
C GLY A 654 -1.78 -2.65 21.90
N SER A 655 -1.00 -1.57 21.98
CA SER A 655 -1.24 -0.32 21.24
C SER A 655 -0.63 -0.37 19.83
N GLN A 656 -0.98 0.59 18.97
CA GLN A 656 -0.38 0.74 17.64
C GLN A 656 1.16 0.79 17.69
N SER A 657 1.72 1.43 18.73
CA SER A 657 3.16 1.48 18.99
C SER A 657 3.85 0.10 19.02
N VAL A 658 3.15 -0.98 19.41
CA VAL A 658 3.65 -2.37 19.35
C VAL A 658 3.86 -2.82 17.90
N LEU A 659 2.90 -2.53 17.01
CA LEU A 659 3.03 -2.82 15.58
C LEU A 659 4.22 -2.07 14.96
N ASP A 660 4.43 -0.82 15.40
CA ASP A 660 5.46 0.09 14.88
C ASP A 660 6.86 -0.22 15.44
N GLY A 661 6.99 -1.18 16.37
CA GLY A 661 8.26 -1.56 16.99
C GLY A 661 8.86 -0.47 17.88
N LYS A 662 8.04 0.47 18.36
CA LYS A 662 8.47 1.54 19.25
C LYS A 662 8.78 0.96 20.63
N SER A 663 9.83 1.46 21.27
CA SER A 663 10.22 1.03 22.62
C SER A 663 9.31 1.59 23.71
N LYS A 664 8.49 2.62 23.44
CA LYS A 664 7.56 3.21 24.41
C LYS A 664 6.17 3.36 23.79
N ALA A 665 5.14 3.11 24.60
CA ALA A 665 3.77 3.44 24.25
C ALA A 665 3.58 4.98 24.35
N GLU A 666 3.87 5.67 23.24
CA GLU A 666 3.67 7.12 23.10
C GLU A 666 2.19 7.49 22.97
N ASP A 667 1.30 6.50 22.79
CA ASP A 667 -0.11 6.71 22.47
C ASP A 667 -1.02 6.82 23.71
N TRP A 668 -2.04 7.68 23.57
CA TRP A 668 -3.16 7.89 24.49
C TRP A 668 -4.21 6.78 24.44
N ILE A 669 -4.13 5.86 23.47
CA ILE A 669 -5.06 4.75 23.29
C ILE A 669 -4.48 3.50 23.98
N ARG A 670 -4.69 3.43 25.28
CA ARG A 670 -4.19 2.35 26.14
C ARG A 670 -5.40 1.51 26.55
N GLY A 671 -5.53 0.27 26.05
CA GLY A 671 -6.48 -0.67 26.66
C GLY A 671 -6.77 -1.91 25.85
N PRO A 672 -7.29 -2.99 26.48
CA PRO A 672 -7.73 -4.22 25.81
C PRO A 672 -8.87 -3.99 24.80
N ARG A 673 -9.48 -2.80 24.86
CA ARG A 673 -10.53 -2.27 23.97
C ARG A 673 -9.99 -1.62 22.70
N ASN A 674 -8.68 -1.43 22.60
CA ASN A 674 -8.07 -0.83 21.42
C ASN A 674 -8.24 -1.74 20.21
N ARG A 675 -8.69 -1.17 19.10
CA ARG A 675 -8.97 -1.88 17.85
C ARG A 675 -7.98 -1.41 16.81
N VAL A 676 -7.05 -2.28 16.43
CA VAL A 676 -6.06 -1.93 15.42
C VAL A 676 -6.43 -2.61 14.10
N PRO A 677 -6.85 -1.86 13.07
CA PRO A 677 -7.13 -2.42 11.76
C PRO A 677 -5.83 -2.73 11.02
N VAL A 678 -5.61 -4.01 10.71
CA VAL A 678 -4.41 -4.48 10.00
C VAL A 678 -4.83 -5.21 8.73
N ASN A 679 -4.09 -5.00 7.63
CA ASN A 679 -4.36 -5.72 6.39
C ASN A 679 -4.09 -7.22 6.60
N ARG A 680 -5.00 -8.10 6.18
CA ARG A 680 -4.90 -9.56 6.35
C ARG A 680 -3.59 -10.18 5.85
N VAL A 681 -2.92 -9.56 4.87
CA VAL A 681 -1.63 -10.04 4.32
C VAL A 681 -0.40 -9.43 5.01
N THR A 682 -0.58 -8.72 6.13
CA THR A 682 0.53 -8.08 6.85
C THR A 682 1.39 -9.13 7.55
N PHE A 683 2.70 -9.07 7.32
CA PHE A 683 3.71 -9.81 8.05
C PHE A 683 4.47 -8.85 8.96
N ASN A 684 4.35 -8.99 10.27
CA ASN A 684 4.99 -8.10 11.24
C ASN A 684 5.65 -8.92 12.37
N PRO A 685 6.87 -8.55 12.82
CA PRO A 685 7.57 -9.24 13.91
C PRO A 685 6.85 -9.20 15.26
N ASN A 686 5.89 -8.29 15.43
CA ASN A 686 5.16 -8.03 16.66
C ASN A 686 3.68 -8.40 16.54
N LEU A 687 3.35 -9.23 15.54
CA LEU A 687 2.01 -9.71 15.26
C LEU A 687 2.00 -11.24 15.28
N GLY A 688 1.18 -11.80 16.17
CA GLY A 688 0.97 -13.23 16.36
C GLY A 688 -0.51 -13.57 16.54
N PHE A 689 -0.79 -14.64 17.27
CA PHE A 689 -2.15 -15.05 17.60
C PHE A 689 -2.14 -16.10 18.73
N ARG A 690 -3.26 -16.19 19.44
CA ARG A 690 -3.62 -17.31 20.32
C ARG A 690 -4.79 -18.09 19.74
N CYS A 691 -5.02 -19.28 20.30
CA CYS A 691 -6.15 -20.10 19.89
C CYS A 691 -7.22 -20.19 21.00
N VAL A 692 -8.45 -20.41 20.55
CA VAL A 692 -9.63 -20.67 21.37
C VAL A 692 -10.42 -21.83 20.77
N ARG A 693 -11.36 -22.37 21.55
CA ARG A 693 -12.46 -23.23 21.11
C ARG A 693 -13.73 -22.82 21.83
N SER A 694 -14.91 -23.03 21.23
CA SER A 694 -16.14 -22.97 22.04
C SER A 694 -16.08 -24.03 23.15
N ALA A 695 -16.68 -23.76 24.32
CA ALA A 695 -16.70 -24.74 25.41
C ALA A 695 -17.61 -25.94 25.07
N ARG A 696 -18.59 -25.71 24.20
CA ARG A 696 -19.51 -26.71 23.66
C ARG A 696 -19.80 -26.37 22.19
N PRO A 697 -20.29 -27.33 21.37
CA PRO A 697 -20.84 -27.01 20.06
C PRO A 697 -21.93 -25.94 20.15
N LYS A 698 -21.93 -25.00 19.21
CA LYS A 698 -22.91 -23.91 19.09
C LYS A 698 -24.27 -24.37 18.60
#